data_AF-A0A1E7W4P3-F1
#
_entry.id   AF-A0A1E7W4P3-F1
#
_cell.length_a   1.000
_cell.length_b   1.000
_cell.length_c   1.000
_cell.angle_alpha   90.00
_cell.angle_beta   90.00
_cell.angle_gamma   90.00
#
_symmetry.space_group_name_H-M   'P 1'
#
loop_
_entity.id
_entity.type
_entity.pdbx_description
1 polymer ?
#
loop_
_entity_poly.entity_id
_entity_poly.type
_entity_poly.pdbx_seq_one_letter_code
_entity_poly.pdbx_strand_id
1 'polypeptide(L)'
;MTAIIGERDTLIMSTVPRYAAPIDRDLHLTASSTTFEVSLTGQPTPATITFSALMLGAVGEITFSSEPPVALTVANGDAVLKFEDMTSSIVTVTATTVIDGLTYIDRQTVDKRQALDLRPPPAPTGLVTTGQPAAIRLNWAAAPANYANLDYTEIWRAGVNDFGQAAPVGRADGREFTDPVGPGKTLYYWIRYVSRAAIPGPFNNSTGTVGASAAEVQHLLEVLTGQIRHSQLFTDLGEKIDLIDDLVLAVGDTVGAAVSASQAAQSATNASGSAASANSAAGVATQAANLAGQSAGAAVQSSQSASSAATNAAGSASSAATAVLQAQAILSDPVTGLVNQVAVVKQTLETTASTLNGVAAKYSVQMDVDGVVGGLEVLGGGGRIDFGVRASGFFIAGPAGSAVPSAVPFIVRTTETVVGGVTIPIGVYIADAFIQNASITNAKIGGDIWSSNWAPGANGSGWYLQRTGDFYANSVRLRGNIAGGTYTGYAWPPNNGTGYYLGPEGLLLGNPSTGRYIQLESDGTLHAPGLSIEGGRASFSGNVNTGMGAGFRIEMGPDDPVYAMWAGAGTKNDTNAIFYLKRSGAGYFGGALSAGILRTSVTNPTLDANSQVTDGPFGTNGGPITVVCSYSYSEEAGRDGGTYSASGPENSATIQLYRTIRDTAEELVQTFSVTGATYIQNNGVFDELSFYQRVIEGSITYTDTVGGSQDRTFRAVLVTRSLRTITFNPMPGGIGQSMSNIRQSLSLISTE
;
A
#
# COMPACT_ATOMS: atom_id res chain seq x y z
N MET A 1 66.13 -23.56 34.39
CA MET A 1 65.94 -24.08 35.76
C MET A 1 66.71 -23.15 36.67
N THR A 2 66.13 -22.31 37.53
CA THR A 2 65.13 -22.47 38.62
C THR A 2 64.57 -21.07 38.94
N ALA A 3 63.42 -20.78 39.56
CA ALA A 3 62.17 -21.45 39.91
C ALA A 3 61.17 -20.30 40.18
N ILE A 4 59.91 -20.44 39.77
CA ILE A 4 58.82 -19.50 40.06
C ILE A 4 58.20 -19.91 41.41
N ILE A 5 58.39 -19.15 42.49
CA ILE A 5 57.55 -19.22 43.72
C ILE A 5 57.61 -17.85 44.44
N GLY A 6 56.48 -17.14 44.61
CA GLY A 6 56.37 -16.04 45.58
C GLY A 6 55.54 -14.81 45.18
N GLU A 7 55.82 -14.16 44.05
CA GLU A 7 55.29 -12.80 43.80
C GLU A 7 53.79 -12.76 43.48
N ARG A 8 53.26 -13.78 42.79
CA ARG A 8 51.82 -13.87 42.48
C ARG A 8 50.96 -14.21 43.71
N ASP A 9 51.49 -14.99 44.64
CA ASP A 9 50.79 -15.30 45.91
C ASP A 9 50.81 -14.10 46.87
N THR A 10 51.86 -13.26 46.80
CA THR A 10 51.96 -12.03 47.60
C THR A 10 51.00 -10.93 47.11
N LEU A 11 50.68 -10.88 45.81
CA LEU A 11 49.70 -9.96 45.21
C LEU A 11 48.23 -10.39 45.42
N ILE A 12 47.97 -11.68 45.62
CA ILE A 12 46.62 -12.19 45.92
C ILE A 12 46.31 -12.08 47.42
N MET A 13 47.33 -12.11 48.30
CA MET A 13 47.15 -11.88 49.74
C MET A 13 46.99 -10.40 50.13
N SER A 14 47.25 -9.44 49.24
CA SER A 14 47.12 -7.99 49.51
C SER A 14 45.85 -7.35 48.94
N THR A 15 44.96 -8.13 48.30
CA THR A 15 43.68 -7.65 47.77
C THR A 15 42.51 -8.09 48.66
N VAL A 16 42.14 -7.19 49.57
CA VAL A 16 40.92 -7.14 50.40
C VAL A 16 40.82 -8.21 51.52
N PRO A 17 40.75 -7.79 52.80
CA PRO A 17 40.42 -8.69 53.91
C PRO A 17 38.98 -9.21 53.76
N ARG A 18 38.81 -10.42 53.21
CA ARG A 18 37.51 -11.10 53.10
C ARG A 18 37.02 -11.73 54.43
N TYR A 19 37.62 -11.38 55.56
CA TYR A 19 37.28 -11.93 56.88
C TYR A 19 37.36 -10.88 58.01
N ALA A 20 36.73 -9.72 57.81
CA ALA A 20 36.35 -8.82 58.91
C ALA A 20 34.81 -8.80 59.03
N ALA A 21 34.27 -8.78 60.25
CA ALA A 21 32.84 -8.72 60.49
C ALA A 21 32.22 -7.47 59.83
N PRO A 22 30.98 -7.51 59.30
CA PRO A 22 30.32 -6.30 58.82
C PRO A 22 30.18 -5.33 59.99
N ILE A 23 30.75 -4.13 59.85
CA ILE A 23 30.49 -3.02 60.77
C ILE A 23 29.60 -2.08 59.97
N ASP A 24 28.31 -1.99 60.33
CA ASP A 24 27.41 -0.98 59.75
C ASP A 24 27.95 0.40 60.13
N ARG A 25 28.32 1.17 59.12
CA ARG A 25 28.87 2.52 59.23
C ARG A 25 28.02 3.45 58.39
N ASP A 26 27.60 4.57 58.97
CA ASP A 26 26.76 5.56 58.29
C ASP A 26 27.07 6.97 58.80
N LEU A 27 26.92 7.96 57.92
CA LEU A 27 27.07 9.37 58.27
C LEU A 27 25.69 9.99 58.30
N HIS A 28 25.32 10.60 59.43
CA HIS A 28 24.04 11.28 59.57
C HIS A 28 24.19 12.77 59.82
N LEU A 29 23.42 13.60 59.12
CA LEU A 29 23.40 15.06 59.19
C LEU A 29 22.01 15.57 59.58
N THR A 30 21.95 16.39 60.63
CA THR A 30 20.71 17.00 61.13
C THR A 30 20.83 18.52 61.19
N ALA A 31 19.72 19.26 61.02
CA ALA A 31 19.69 20.73 61.07
C ALA A 31 18.70 21.24 62.15
N SER A 32 19.02 22.35 62.82
CA SER A 32 18.18 22.92 63.90
C SER A 32 16.86 23.54 63.42
N SER A 33 16.79 23.95 62.16
CA SER A 33 15.59 24.30 61.41
C SER A 33 15.91 24.05 59.94
N THR A 34 14.88 23.81 59.12
CA THR A 34 15.04 23.76 57.66
C THR A 34 14.66 25.08 57.00
N THR A 35 14.22 26.10 57.76
CA THR A 35 13.72 27.36 57.21
C THR A 35 14.09 28.57 58.08
N PHE A 36 14.35 29.70 57.43
CA PHE A 36 14.38 31.04 58.00
C PHE A 36 13.10 31.81 57.65
N GLU A 37 12.24 32.10 58.62
CA GLU A 37 11.07 32.98 58.42
C GLU A 37 11.46 34.46 58.59
N VAL A 38 11.10 35.30 57.63
CA VAL A 38 11.51 36.69 57.51
C VAL A 38 10.29 37.58 57.65
N SER A 39 10.32 38.50 58.60
CA SER A 39 9.25 39.50 58.74
C SER A 39 9.13 40.38 57.48
N LEU A 40 8.02 41.12 57.34
CA LEU A 40 7.90 42.18 56.32
C LEU A 40 9.00 43.26 56.45
N THR A 41 9.68 43.35 57.61
CA THR A 41 10.80 44.26 57.88
C THR A 41 12.18 43.64 57.67
N GLY A 42 12.25 42.42 57.12
CA GLY A 42 13.51 41.79 56.71
C GLY A 42 14.28 41.06 57.82
N GLN A 43 13.68 40.87 59.01
CA GLN A 43 14.34 40.20 60.14
C GLN A 43 14.07 38.68 60.11
N PRO A 44 15.11 37.81 60.10
CA PRO A 44 14.93 36.36 60.06
C PRO A 44 14.68 35.77 61.45
N THR A 45 13.97 34.64 61.49
CA THR A 45 13.75 33.81 62.67
C THR A 45 13.83 32.34 62.26
N PRO A 46 14.79 31.55 62.79
CA PRO A 46 15.93 31.94 63.63
C PRO A 46 16.96 32.81 62.88
N ALA A 47 18.01 33.30 63.54
CA ALA A 47 19.07 34.07 62.85
C ALA A 47 20.16 33.20 62.20
N THR A 48 20.38 32.00 62.76
CA THR A 48 21.34 30.99 62.27
C THR A 48 20.74 29.59 62.36
N ILE A 49 21.18 28.68 61.50
CA ILE A 49 20.83 27.26 61.52
C ILE A 49 22.13 26.46 61.70
N THR A 50 22.13 25.55 62.66
CA THR A 50 23.27 24.69 62.97
C THR A 50 23.02 23.30 62.41
N PHE A 51 24.03 22.76 61.73
CA PHE A 51 24.05 21.41 61.17
C PHE A 51 25.01 20.54 61.96
N SER A 52 24.51 19.44 62.52
CA SER A 52 25.30 18.50 63.30
C SER A 52 25.44 17.19 62.55
N ALA A 53 26.69 16.79 62.29
CA ALA A 53 27.02 15.53 61.64
C ALA A 53 27.59 14.52 62.63
N LEU A 54 27.11 13.27 62.58
CA LEU A 54 27.59 12.18 63.41
C LEU A 54 27.93 10.98 62.53
N MET A 55 29.16 10.49 62.65
CA MET A 55 29.55 9.20 62.07
C MET A 55 29.22 8.08 63.06
N LEU A 56 28.40 7.11 62.65
CA LEU A 56 28.11 5.92 63.43
C LEU A 56 29.04 4.77 63.03
N GLY A 57 29.48 3.98 64.01
CA GLY A 57 30.25 2.75 63.78
C GLY A 57 31.73 2.95 63.39
N ALA A 58 32.21 4.20 63.32
CA ALA A 58 33.61 4.55 63.06
C ALA A 58 33.95 5.97 63.53
N VAL A 59 35.24 6.29 63.61
CA VAL A 59 35.75 7.64 63.86
C VAL A 59 36.50 8.08 62.60
N GLY A 60 36.02 9.16 61.97
CA GLY A 60 36.64 9.78 60.79
C GLY A 60 36.43 11.29 60.82
N GLU A 61 37.29 12.03 60.13
CA GLU A 61 37.15 13.48 60.01
C GLU A 61 35.99 13.78 59.06
N ILE A 62 35.00 14.54 59.55
CA ILE A 62 33.84 14.96 58.76
C ILE A 62 34.14 16.35 58.19
N THR A 63 34.01 16.46 56.88
CA THR A 63 34.14 17.72 56.15
C THR A 63 32.75 18.17 55.70
N PHE A 64 32.51 19.49 55.77
CA PHE A 64 31.27 20.09 55.30
C PHE A 64 31.51 20.89 54.03
N SER A 65 30.59 20.75 53.09
CA SER A 65 30.47 21.62 51.93
C SER A 65 29.04 22.10 51.80
N SER A 66 28.83 23.17 51.03
CA SER A 66 27.51 23.70 50.73
C SER A 66 27.38 23.89 49.23
N GLU A 67 26.17 23.66 48.72
CA GLU A 67 25.80 23.97 47.35
C GLU A 67 24.51 24.84 47.36
N PRO A 68 24.54 26.05 46.77
CA PRO A 68 25.73 26.74 46.25
C PRO A 68 26.75 27.05 47.37
N PRO A 69 28.04 27.28 47.03
CA PRO A 69 29.07 27.53 48.04
C PRO A 69 28.76 28.73 48.92
N VAL A 70 28.49 28.48 50.19
CA VAL A 70 28.28 29.48 51.25
C VAL A 70 29.28 29.24 52.37
N ALA A 71 29.78 30.33 52.97
CA ALA A 71 30.65 30.25 54.13
C ALA A 71 29.95 29.52 55.28
N LEU A 72 30.44 28.34 55.64
CA LEU A 72 30.01 27.60 56.82
C LEU A 72 31.05 27.80 57.92
N THR A 73 30.63 28.24 59.09
CA THR A 73 31.52 28.25 60.26
C THR A 73 31.49 26.86 60.89
N VAL A 74 32.58 26.11 60.77
CA VAL A 74 32.70 24.75 61.33
C VAL A 74 33.45 24.80 62.66
N ALA A 75 32.83 24.34 63.73
CA ALA A 75 33.45 24.21 65.05
C ALA A 75 32.85 23.00 65.80
N ASN A 76 33.70 22.22 66.49
CA ASN A 76 33.30 21.07 67.29
C ASN A 76 32.46 20.01 66.55
N GLY A 77 32.61 19.88 65.23
CA GLY A 77 31.87 18.90 64.43
C GLY A 77 30.51 19.39 63.91
N ASP A 78 30.11 20.62 64.24
CA ASP A 78 28.90 21.26 63.71
C ASP A 78 29.26 22.36 62.68
N ALA A 79 28.46 22.47 61.63
CA ALA A 79 28.53 23.56 60.66
C ALA A 79 27.38 24.55 60.87
N VAL A 80 27.67 25.83 61.00
CA VAL A 80 26.64 26.88 61.16
C VAL A 80 26.47 27.64 59.86
N LEU A 81 25.22 27.71 59.40
CA LEU A 81 24.76 28.55 58.30
C LEU A 81 24.02 29.76 58.85
N LYS A 82 24.44 30.97 58.47
CA LYS A 82 23.73 32.20 58.85
C LYS A 82 22.80 32.65 57.73
N PHE A 83 21.66 33.26 58.10
CA PHE A 83 20.75 33.83 57.11
C PHE A 83 21.45 34.87 56.22
N GLU A 84 22.34 35.67 56.79
CA GLU A 84 23.08 36.72 56.09
C GLU A 84 24.08 36.17 55.05
N ASP A 85 24.66 34.99 55.29
CA ASP A 85 25.65 34.36 54.39
C ASP A 85 24.99 33.65 53.20
N MET A 86 23.71 33.28 53.33
CA MET A 86 22.94 32.69 52.25
C MET A 86 22.61 33.74 51.18
N THR A 87 23.36 33.73 50.09
CA THR A 87 23.05 34.53 48.88
C THR A 87 21.93 33.92 48.04
N SER A 88 21.67 32.62 48.20
CA SER A 88 20.57 31.90 47.55
C SER A 88 19.43 31.64 48.53
N SER A 89 18.21 31.54 48.01
CA SER A 89 17.01 31.25 48.82
C SER A 89 17.02 29.84 49.38
N ILE A 90 17.84 28.95 48.81
CA ILE A 90 18.03 27.56 49.23
C ILE A 90 19.53 27.27 49.28
N VAL A 91 19.98 26.58 50.32
CA VAL A 91 21.35 26.04 50.44
C VAL A 91 21.28 24.61 50.92
N THR A 92 22.02 23.71 50.27
CA THR A 92 22.18 22.32 50.72
C THR A 92 23.56 22.13 51.33
N VAL A 93 23.61 21.81 52.61
CA VAL A 93 24.85 21.47 53.32
C VAL A 93 25.06 19.97 53.22
N THR A 94 26.25 19.56 52.79
CA THR A 94 26.70 18.18 52.65
C THR A 94 27.79 17.90 53.66
N ALA A 95 27.62 16.87 54.49
CA ALA A 95 28.69 16.31 55.31
C ALA A 95 29.31 15.12 54.57
N THR A 96 30.63 15.00 54.56
CA THR A 96 31.36 13.90 53.91
C THR A 96 32.53 13.42 54.78
N THR A 97 32.70 12.10 54.91
CA THR A 97 33.89 11.50 55.55
C THR A 97 34.37 10.28 54.77
N VAL A 98 35.68 9.98 54.84
CA VAL A 98 36.28 8.81 54.19
C VAL A 98 36.95 7.95 55.25
N ILE A 99 36.54 6.69 55.37
CA ILE A 99 37.08 5.74 56.35
C ILE A 99 37.36 4.41 55.66
N ASP A 100 38.57 3.88 55.84
CA ASP A 100 39.04 2.64 55.21
C ASP A 100 38.84 2.60 53.68
N GLY A 101 38.93 3.77 53.03
CA GLY A 101 38.78 3.94 51.58
C GLY A 101 37.34 4.05 51.06
N LEU A 102 36.32 4.03 51.94
CA LEU A 102 34.91 4.25 51.58
C LEU A 102 34.44 5.65 51.98
N THR A 103 33.72 6.32 51.08
CA THR A 103 33.17 7.68 51.29
C THR A 103 31.71 7.60 51.75
N TYR A 104 31.41 8.24 52.88
CA TYR A 104 30.06 8.40 53.43
C TYR A 104 29.63 9.85 53.30
N ILE A 105 28.38 10.09 52.90
CA ILE A 105 27.85 11.41 52.58
C ILE A 105 26.41 11.52 53.07
N ASP A 106 26.07 12.62 53.75
CA ASP A 106 24.68 13.01 54.05
C ASP A 106 24.44 14.49 53.78
N ARG A 107 23.19 14.87 53.50
CA ARG A 107 22.80 16.20 53.01
C ARG A 107 21.54 16.73 53.69
N GLN A 108 21.53 18.03 54.00
CA GLN A 108 20.37 18.76 54.52
C GLN A 108 20.18 20.08 53.79
N THR A 109 18.94 20.45 53.50
CA THR A 109 18.58 21.63 52.72
C THR A 109 17.82 22.65 53.57
N VAL A 110 18.16 23.93 53.45
CA VAL A 110 17.55 25.06 54.19
C VAL A 110 17.01 26.12 53.24
N ASP A 111 15.82 26.69 53.52
CA ASP A 111 15.17 27.76 52.74
C ASP A 111 14.84 29.07 53.51
N LYS A 112 14.44 30.14 52.80
CA LYS A 112 14.02 31.45 53.35
C LYS A 112 12.56 31.81 52.95
N ARG A 113 11.66 32.22 53.88
CA ARG A 113 10.21 32.52 53.62
C ARG A 113 9.64 33.72 54.43
N GLN A 114 8.43 34.27 54.13
CA GLN A 114 7.83 35.50 54.75
C GLN A 114 6.47 35.29 55.49
N ALA A 115 6.12 36.10 56.52
CA ALA A 115 4.87 36.02 57.37
C ALA A 115 3.62 36.87 56.92
N LEU A 116 2.37 36.56 57.39
CA LEU A 116 1.03 37.04 56.88
C LEU A 116 0.27 38.13 57.74
N ASP A 117 -0.57 39.01 57.15
CA ASP A 117 -1.39 40.12 57.78
C ASP A 117 -2.94 39.87 57.76
N LEU A 118 -3.67 40.21 58.84
CA LEU A 118 -5.10 39.87 59.08
C LEU A 118 -6.14 41.04 59.15
N ARG A 119 -5.81 42.28 58.81
CA ARG A 119 -6.78 43.42 58.91
C ARG A 119 -7.88 43.37 57.81
N PRO A 120 -9.18 43.67 58.06
CA PRO A 120 -10.22 43.72 57.02
C PRO A 120 -10.09 44.93 56.06
N PRO A 121 -10.47 44.79 54.77
CA PRO A 121 -10.46 45.91 53.80
C PRO A 121 -11.62 46.91 53.97
N PRO A 122 -11.47 48.17 53.53
CA PRO A 122 -12.57 49.14 53.41
C PRO A 122 -13.49 48.87 52.21
N ALA A 123 -14.62 49.60 52.08
CA ALA A 123 -15.50 49.51 50.92
C ALA A 123 -14.82 50.05 49.64
N PRO A 124 -14.96 49.39 48.47
CA PRO A 124 -14.54 49.96 47.20
C PRO A 124 -15.35 51.21 46.81
N THR A 125 -14.76 52.10 46.02
CA THR A 125 -15.41 53.31 45.52
C THR A 125 -15.21 53.47 44.01
N GLY A 126 -16.05 54.31 43.38
CA GLY A 126 -15.88 54.68 41.97
C GLY A 126 -16.16 53.58 40.95
N LEU A 127 -16.99 52.58 41.27
CA LEU A 127 -17.40 51.55 40.32
C LEU A 127 -18.20 52.16 39.15
N VAL A 128 -17.67 52.00 37.94
CA VAL A 128 -18.30 52.37 36.67
C VAL A 128 -18.28 51.18 35.71
N THR A 129 -19.27 51.12 34.82
CA THR A 129 -19.41 50.07 33.80
C THR A 129 -19.38 50.68 32.40
N THR A 130 -18.66 50.06 31.49
CA THR A 130 -18.58 50.42 30.07
C THR A 130 -19.04 49.22 29.23
N GLY A 131 -20.01 49.43 28.35
CA GLY A 131 -20.44 48.42 27.40
C GLY A 131 -19.38 48.11 26.36
N GLN A 132 -19.05 46.84 26.19
CA GLN A 132 -18.23 46.31 25.10
C GLN A 132 -19.07 45.36 24.25
N PRO A 133 -18.65 45.05 23.02
CA PRO A 133 -19.27 43.99 22.25
C PRO A 133 -19.25 42.66 23.02
N ALA A 134 -20.42 42.06 23.21
CA ALA A 134 -20.64 40.82 23.97
C ALA A 134 -20.16 40.77 25.44
N ALA A 135 -19.70 41.90 26.01
CA ALA A 135 -19.18 41.98 27.38
C ALA A 135 -19.47 43.33 28.05
N ILE A 136 -19.38 43.39 29.38
CA ILE A 136 -19.44 44.63 30.15
C ILE A 136 -18.14 44.75 30.95
N ARG A 137 -17.39 45.83 30.72
CA ARG A 137 -16.17 46.13 31.46
C ARG A 137 -16.51 46.98 32.68
N LEU A 138 -16.08 46.55 33.85
CA LEU A 138 -16.20 47.23 35.13
C LEU A 138 -14.85 47.82 35.49
N ASN A 139 -14.80 49.09 35.89
CA ASN A 139 -13.60 49.73 36.44
C ASN A 139 -13.94 50.38 37.80
N TRP A 140 -13.01 50.38 38.75
CA TRP A 140 -13.17 51.04 40.05
C TRP A 140 -11.89 51.75 40.54
N ALA A 141 -12.00 52.54 41.61
CA ALA A 141 -10.86 53.25 42.18
C ALA A 141 -9.89 52.32 42.93
N ALA A 142 -8.69 52.81 43.22
CA ALA A 142 -7.73 52.09 44.07
C ALA A 142 -8.29 51.85 45.48
N ALA A 143 -7.86 50.77 46.15
CA ALA A 143 -7.95 50.73 47.60
C ALA A 143 -7.12 51.88 48.22
N PRO A 144 -7.52 52.44 49.37
CA PRO A 144 -6.76 53.48 50.06
C PRO A 144 -5.30 53.06 50.30
N ALA A 145 -4.35 53.98 50.07
CA ALA A 145 -2.91 53.69 50.13
C ALA A 145 -2.42 53.16 51.50
N ASN A 146 -3.18 53.41 52.57
CA ASN A 146 -2.92 52.91 53.91
C ASN A 146 -3.35 51.45 54.13
N TYR A 147 -3.94 50.78 53.13
CA TYR A 147 -4.33 49.37 53.18
C TYR A 147 -3.57 48.55 52.12
N ALA A 148 -2.43 47.98 52.49
CA ALA A 148 -1.56 47.19 51.61
C ALA A 148 -1.92 45.69 51.57
N ASN A 149 -2.88 45.24 52.38
CA ASN A 149 -3.25 43.83 52.54
C ASN A 149 -4.39 43.38 51.62
N LEU A 150 -4.67 44.12 50.54
CA LEU A 150 -5.65 43.71 49.54
C LEU A 150 -5.12 42.50 48.75
N ASP A 151 -5.99 41.51 48.54
CA ASP A 151 -5.73 40.38 47.65
C ASP A 151 -6.46 40.61 46.32
N TYR A 152 -7.80 40.63 46.37
CA TYR A 152 -8.64 40.82 45.20
C TYR A 152 -9.94 41.57 45.53
N THR A 153 -10.64 41.95 44.47
CA THR A 153 -12.00 42.48 44.52
C THR A 153 -12.97 41.40 44.05
N GLU A 154 -14.01 41.10 44.81
CA GLU A 154 -15.12 40.25 44.36
C GLU A 154 -16.12 41.06 43.54
N ILE A 155 -16.67 40.44 42.49
CA ILE A 155 -17.67 41.03 41.61
C ILE A 155 -18.94 40.18 41.68
N TRP A 156 -20.05 40.86 41.89
CA TRP A 156 -21.38 40.31 42.02
C TRP A 156 -22.32 40.94 41.00
N ARG A 157 -23.27 40.16 40.49
CA ARG A 157 -24.16 40.56 39.39
C ARG A 157 -25.58 40.08 39.59
N ALA A 158 -26.55 40.88 39.16
CA ALA A 158 -27.96 40.50 39.03
C ALA A 158 -28.58 41.03 37.71
N GLY A 159 -29.68 40.40 37.29
CA GLY A 159 -30.52 40.90 36.18
C GLY A 159 -31.41 42.08 36.56
N VAL A 160 -31.59 42.31 37.86
CA VAL A 160 -32.41 43.38 38.44
C VAL A 160 -31.60 44.15 39.49
N ASN A 161 -31.99 45.38 39.80
CA ASN A 161 -31.30 46.21 40.80
C ASN A 161 -31.69 45.81 42.24
N ASP A 162 -31.42 44.57 42.62
CA ASP A 162 -31.67 44.02 43.95
C ASP A 162 -30.49 43.11 44.35
N PHE A 163 -29.77 43.49 45.41
CA PHE A 163 -28.63 42.71 45.89
C PHE A 163 -29.04 41.32 46.40
N GLY A 164 -30.29 41.14 46.86
CA GLY A 164 -30.80 39.82 47.27
C GLY A 164 -30.79 38.78 46.15
N GLN A 165 -30.75 39.21 44.88
CA GLN A 165 -30.63 38.35 43.70
C GLN A 165 -29.24 38.36 43.06
N ALA A 166 -28.27 39.05 43.67
CA ALA A 166 -26.92 39.09 43.13
C ALA A 166 -26.20 37.76 43.38
N ALA A 167 -25.57 37.24 42.32
CA ALA A 167 -24.70 36.07 42.38
C ALA A 167 -23.23 36.49 42.16
N PRO A 168 -22.26 35.79 42.77
CA PRO A 168 -20.85 36.05 42.50
C PRO A 168 -20.52 35.65 41.05
N VAL A 169 -19.86 36.54 40.31
CA VAL A 169 -19.52 36.31 38.89
C VAL A 169 -18.02 36.26 38.63
N GLY A 170 -17.21 36.81 39.54
CA GLY A 170 -15.78 36.75 39.38
C GLY A 170 -15.02 37.44 40.50
N ARG A 171 -13.70 37.35 40.38
CA ARG A 171 -12.73 38.09 41.18
C ARG A 171 -11.78 38.84 40.26
N ALA A 172 -11.25 39.95 40.73
CA ALA A 172 -10.24 40.72 40.03
C ALA A 172 -9.13 41.18 40.98
N ASP A 173 -7.89 40.85 40.63
CA ASP A 173 -6.69 41.25 41.36
C ASP A 173 -6.31 42.72 41.03
N GLY A 174 -6.88 43.26 39.95
CA GLY A 174 -6.70 44.63 39.48
C GLY A 174 -7.87 45.55 39.85
N ARG A 175 -8.00 46.66 39.09
CA ARG A 175 -9.07 47.66 39.25
C ARG A 175 -10.14 47.57 38.16
N GLU A 176 -10.17 46.45 37.48
CA GLU A 176 -10.97 46.20 36.31
C GLU A 176 -11.42 44.74 36.25
N PHE A 177 -12.63 44.51 35.76
CA PHE A 177 -13.16 43.19 35.47
C PHE A 177 -14.04 43.25 34.21
N THR A 178 -13.83 42.35 33.27
CA THR A 178 -14.70 42.24 32.08
C THR A 178 -15.60 41.03 32.23
N ASP A 179 -16.91 41.28 32.25
CA ASP A 179 -17.94 40.25 32.36
C ASP A 179 -18.48 39.87 30.96
N PRO A 180 -18.18 38.66 30.44
CA PRO A 180 -18.68 38.20 29.15
C PRO A 180 -20.14 37.75 29.28
N VAL A 181 -21.08 38.63 28.95
CA VAL A 181 -22.52 38.45 29.16
C VAL A 181 -23.29 38.14 27.88
N GLY A 182 -22.60 38.17 26.73
CA GLY A 182 -23.22 38.13 25.41
C GLY A 182 -23.78 39.50 24.99
N PRO A 183 -24.12 39.69 23.71
CA PRO A 183 -24.54 40.99 23.19
C PRO A 183 -25.94 41.40 23.70
N GLY A 184 -26.14 42.70 23.92
CA GLY A 184 -27.46 43.29 24.21
C GLY A 184 -28.05 42.97 25.59
N LYS A 185 -27.23 42.70 26.61
CA LYS A 185 -27.67 42.47 28.00
C LYS A 185 -27.56 43.73 28.84
N THR A 186 -28.52 43.95 29.75
CA THR A 186 -28.46 44.99 30.80
C THR A 186 -28.46 44.32 32.17
N LEU A 187 -27.46 44.62 33.00
CA LEU A 187 -27.15 43.93 34.26
C LEU A 187 -26.72 44.93 35.33
N TYR A 188 -26.85 44.57 36.60
CA TYR A 188 -26.48 45.39 37.76
C TYR A 188 -25.34 44.74 38.55
N TYR A 189 -24.37 45.54 39.00
CA TYR A 189 -23.13 45.06 39.61
C TYR A 189 -22.83 45.67 40.98
N TRP A 190 -22.23 44.84 41.83
CA TRP A 190 -21.69 45.21 43.15
C TRP A 190 -20.28 44.63 43.31
N ILE A 191 -19.42 45.34 44.03
CA ILE A 191 -18.05 44.91 44.31
C ILE A 191 -17.68 45.06 45.79
N ARG A 192 -16.80 44.19 46.30
CA ARG A 192 -16.18 44.33 47.63
C ARG A 192 -14.72 43.89 47.61
N TYR A 193 -13.90 44.44 48.49
CA TYR A 193 -12.50 44.03 48.64
C TYR A 193 -12.36 42.82 49.58
N VAL A 194 -11.37 41.96 49.31
CA VAL A 194 -10.99 40.81 50.15
C VAL A 194 -9.49 40.85 50.43
N SER A 195 -9.09 40.60 51.68
CA SER A 195 -7.68 40.64 52.11
C SER A 195 -6.90 39.37 51.76
N ARG A 196 -5.56 39.40 51.84
CA ARG A 196 -4.71 38.20 51.61
C ARG A 196 -4.90 37.08 52.63
N ALA A 197 -5.59 37.39 53.74
CA ALA A 197 -6.04 36.42 54.72
C ALA A 197 -7.50 35.97 54.48
N ALA A 198 -8.05 36.22 53.29
CA ALA A 198 -9.42 35.90 52.88
C ALA A 198 -10.52 36.56 53.73
N ILE A 199 -10.28 37.77 54.24
CA ILE A 199 -11.27 38.51 55.05
C ILE A 199 -12.03 39.49 54.15
N PRO A 200 -13.36 39.35 53.97
CA PRO A 200 -14.15 40.23 53.12
C PRO A 200 -14.49 41.56 53.81
N GLY A 201 -14.38 42.65 53.05
CA GLY A 201 -14.87 43.98 53.41
C GLY A 201 -16.33 44.23 52.98
N PRO A 202 -16.88 45.41 53.27
CA PRO A 202 -18.23 45.80 52.82
C PRO A 202 -18.30 46.03 51.29
N PHE A 203 -19.51 45.93 50.73
CA PHE A 203 -19.79 46.25 49.33
C PHE A 203 -19.71 47.76 49.05
N ASN A 204 -19.47 48.11 47.78
CA ASN A 204 -19.32 49.50 47.33
C ASN A 204 -20.57 50.36 47.55
N ASN A 205 -21.77 49.78 47.46
CA ASN A 205 -23.04 50.48 47.70
C ASN A 205 -24.19 49.46 47.92
N SER A 206 -25.35 49.92 48.41
CA SER A 206 -26.57 49.10 48.53
C SER A 206 -27.31 48.95 47.19
N THR A 207 -27.22 49.92 46.28
CA THR A 207 -27.77 49.85 44.91
C THR A 207 -26.68 49.46 43.89
N GLY A 208 -27.03 48.64 42.91
CA GLY A 208 -26.09 48.16 41.90
C GLY A 208 -25.78 49.17 40.81
N THR A 209 -24.56 49.15 40.29
CA THR A 209 -24.15 49.94 39.12
C THR A 209 -24.62 49.24 37.84
N VAL A 210 -25.41 49.93 37.01
CA VAL A 210 -25.97 49.36 35.77
C VAL A 210 -24.97 49.36 34.62
N GLY A 211 -24.77 48.22 33.96
CA GLY A 211 -23.99 48.08 32.73
C GLY A 211 -24.82 47.45 31.60
N ALA A 212 -24.54 47.83 30.35
CA ALA A 212 -25.18 47.26 29.16
C ALA A 212 -24.14 46.87 28.09
N SER A 213 -24.18 45.63 27.57
CA SER A 213 -23.28 45.17 26.51
C SER A 213 -23.74 45.63 25.11
N ALA A 214 -22.79 45.93 24.22
CA ALA A 214 -23.06 46.33 22.85
C ALA A 214 -23.31 45.11 21.93
N ALA A 215 -24.01 45.33 20.80
CA ALA A 215 -24.20 44.33 19.75
C ALA A 215 -23.02 44.33 18.75
N GLU A 216 -22.50 43.16 18.35
CA GLU A 216 -21.21 43.05 17.63
C GLU A 216 -21.38 42.68 16.14
N VAL A 217 -21.11 43.63 15.23
CA VAL A 217 -21.13 43.43 13.76
C VAL A 217 -19.89 42.66 13.25
N GLN A 218 -18.78 42.68 13.99
CA GLN A 218 -17.54 42.00 13.60
C GLN A 218 -17.62 40.47 13.77
N HIS A 219 -18.42 40.01 14.73
CA HIS A 219 -18.77 38.59 14.90
C HIS A 219 -19.60 38.05 13.72
N LEU A 220 -20.46 38.89 13.09
CA LEU A 220 -21.22 38.49 11.90
C LEU A 220 -20.32 38.26 10.67
N LEU A 221 -19.20 38.99 10.54
CA LEU A 221 -18.19 38.71 9.52
C LEU A 221 -17.43 37.41 9.78
N GLU A 222 -17.17 37.08 11.05
CA GLU A 222 -16.57 35.81 11.47
C GLU A 222 -17.51 34.62 11.19
N VAL A 223 -18.81 34.78 11.47
CA VAL A 223 -19.83 33.77 11.13
C VAL A 223 -19.96 33.57 9.63
N LEU A 224 -19.96 34.64 8.81
CA LEU A 224 -19.96 34.49 7.35
C LEU A 224 -18.68 33.80 6.84
N THR A 225 -17.52 34.13 7.41
CA THR A 225 -16.24 33.49 7.08
C THR A 225 -16.21 32.02 7.51
N GLY A 226 -16.78 31.71 8.68
CA GLY A 226 -16.95 30.35 9.21
C GLY A 226 -17.93 29.51 8.39
N GLN A 227 -19.03 30.11 7.93
CA GLN A 227 -20.01 29.45 7.06
C GLN A 227 -19.48 29.14 5.66
N ILE A 228 -18.63 30.01 5.08
CA ILE A 228 -17.92 29.70 3.82
C ILE A 228 -17.01 28.48 4.01
N ARG A 229 -16.27 28.39 5.13
CA ARG A 229 -15.46 27.20 5.50
C ARG A 229 -16.28 25.95 5.81
N HIS A 230 -17.57 26.06 6.13
CA HIS A 230 -18.47 24.93 6.38
C HIS A 230 -19.37 24.62 5.17
N SER A 231 -19.23 25.34 4.06
CA SER A 231 -19.99 25.05 2.85
C SER A 231 -19.55 23.71 2.27
N GLN A 232 -20.49 22.94 1.72
CA GLN A 232 -20.19 21.68 1.03
C GLN A 232 -19.08 21.85 -0.02
N LEU A 233 -19.05 22.99 -0.71
CA LEU A 233 -18.00 23.29 -1.70
C LEU A 233 -16.61 23.45 -1.07
N PHE A 234 -16.48 24.06 0.11
CA PHE A 234 -15.21 24.17 0.82
C PHE A 234 -14.77 22.80 1.37
N THR A 235 -15.70 22.02 1.93
CA THR A 235 -15.44 20.64 2.37
C THR A 235 -15.00 19.75 1.21
N ASP A 236 -15.72 19.77 0.08
CA ASP A 236 -15.40 18.98 -1.11
C ASP A 236 -14.05 19.37 -1.72
N LEU A 237 -13.70 20.66 -1.71
CA LEU A 237 -12.40 21.14 -2.20
C LEU A 237 -11.28 20.80 -1.21
N GLY A 238 -11.53 20.87 0.10
CA GLY A 238 -10.60 20.47 1.15
C GLY A 238 -10.30 18.97 1.07
N GLU A 239 -11.32 18.12 1.04
CA GLU A 239 -11.16 16.67 0.88
C GLU A 239 -10.40 16.31 -0.41
N LYS A 240 -10.66 17.01 -1.51
CA LYS A 240 -9.90 16.81 -2.76
C LYS A 240 -8.44 17.26 -2.67
N ILE A 241 -8.14 18.30 -1.90
CA ILE A 241 -6.77 18.77 -1.67
C ILE A 241 -6.04 17.83 -0.71
N ASP A 242 -6.70 17.35 0.34
CA ASP A 242 -6.14 16.34 1.25
C ASP A 242 -5.82 15.04 0.51
N LEU A 243 -6.67 14.62 -0.44
CA LEU A 243 -6.37 13.50 -1.34
C LEU A 243 -5.14 13.72 -2.22
N ILE A 244 -4.80 14.97 -2.54
CA ILE A 244 -3.56 15.30 -3.27
C ILE A 244 -2.36 15.20 -2.33
N ASP A 245 -2.46 15.66 -1.10
CA ASP A 245 -1.39 15.54 -0.10
C ASP A 245 -1.14 14.08 0.29
N ASP A 246 -2.21 13.30 0.46
CA ASP A 246 -2.14 11.84 0.66
C ASP A 246 -1.52 11.14 -0.55
N LEU A 247 -1.84 11.58 -1.77
CA LEU A 247 -1.21 11.06 -2.99
C LEU A 247 0.28 11.43 -3.04
N VAL A 248 0.67 12.65 -2.63
CA VAL A 248 2.06 13.10 -2.55
C VAL A 248 2.83 12.28 -1.51
N LEU A 249 2.24 12.00 -0.36
CA LEU A 249 2.81 11.12 0.67
C LEU A 249 2.93 9.68 0.17
N ALA A 250 1.89 9.11 -0.43
CA ALA A 250 1.90 7.75 -0.97
C ALA A 250 2.91 7.58 -2.12
N VAL A 251 3.03 8.57 -3.00
CA VAL A 251 4.06 8.61 -4.05
C VAL A 251 5.45 8.75 -3.42
N GLY A 252 5.62 9.60 -2.41
CA GLY A 252 6.86 9.75 -1.65
C GLY A 252 7.31 8.46 -0.99
N ASP A 253 6.39 7.75 -0.33
CA ASP A 253 6.63 6.45 0.31
C ASP A 253 6.93 5.37 -0.73
N THR A 254 6.23 5.37 -1.86
CA THR A 254 6.48 4.44 -2.98
C THR A 254 7.86 4.69 -3.59
N VAL A 255 8.24 5.96 -3.77
CA VAL A 255 9.58 6.34 -4.25
C VAL A 255 10.65 5.97 -3.21
N GLY A 256 10.39 6.19 -1.92
CA GLY A 256 11.26 5.78 -0.82
C GLY A 256 11.48 4.26 -0.80
N ALA A 257 10.41 3.48 -0.91
CA ALA A 257 10.46 2.03 -0.98
C ALA A 257 11.20 1.54 -2.24
N ALA A 258 10.98 2.18 -3.40
CA ALA A 258 11.70 1.85 -4.63
C ALA A 258 13.21 2.16 -4.52
N VAL A 259 13.56 3.28 -3.89
CA VAL A 259 14.95 3.66 -3.60
C VAL A 259 15.59 2.65 -2.64
N SER A 260 14.91 2.26 -1.57
CA SER A 260 15.38 1.21 -0.64
C SER A 260 15.55 -0.15 -1.33
N ALA A 261 14.62 -0.54 -2.21
CA ALA A 261 14.70 -1.78 -2.97
C ALA A 261 15.89 -1.77 -3.96
N SER A 262 16.13 -0.64 -4.64
CA SER A 262 17.30 -0.45 -5.52
C SER A 262 18.62 -0.55 -4.75
N GLN A 263 18.70 0.08 -3.57
CA GLN A 263 19.88 -0.01 -2.70
C GLN A 263 20.12 -1.45 -2.22
N ALA A 264 19.07 -2.17 -1.81
CA ALA A 264 19.18 -3.58 -1.42
C ALA A 264 19.66 -4.47 -2.58
N ALA A 265 19.19 -4.23 -3.81
CA ALA A 265 19.64 -4.94 -5.01
C ALA A 265 21.12 -4.67 -5.33
N GLN A 266 21.58 -3.42 -5.16
CA GLN A 266 22.99 -3.08 -5.33
C GLN A 266 23.87 -3.76 -4.26
N SER A 267 23.43 -3.78 -3.00
CA SER A 267 24.12 -4.51 -1.93
C SER A 267 24.22 -6.01 -2.20
N ALA A 268 23.17 -6.63 -2.73
CA ALA A 268 23.17 -8.05 -3.12
C ALA A 268 24.14 -8.33 -4.29
N THR A 269 24.21 -7.42 -5.26
CA THR A 269 25.17 -7.49 -6.38
C THR A 269 26.61 -7.39 -5.88
N ASN A 270 26.89 -6.45 -4.97
CA ASN A 270 28.21 -6.28 -4.37
C ASN A 270 28.64 -7.52 -3.56
N ALA A 271 27.72 -8.10 -2.76
CA ALA A 271 27.98 -9.31 -1.99
C ALA A 271 28.29 -10.51 -2.90
N SER A 272 27.57 -10.65 -4.02
CA SER A 272 27.82 -11.69 -5.02
C SER A 272 29.20 -11.53 -5.67
N GLY A 273 29.61 -10.29 -5.97
CA GLY A 273 30.95 -9.97 -6.45
C GLY A 273 32.05 -10.35 -5.46
N SER A 274 31.89 -10.00 -4.19
CA SER A 274 32.84 -10.37 -3.12
C SER A 274 32.95 -11.89 -2.94
N ALA A 275 31.84 -12.62 -3.02
CA ALA A 275 31.85 -14.09 -2.94
C ALA A 275 32.61 -14.72 -4.12
N ALA A 276 32.43 -14.20 -5.34
CA ALA A 276 33.17 -14.66 -6.52
C ALA A 276 34.68 -14.39 -6.40
N SER A 277 35.08 -13.23 -5.88
CA SER A 277 36.49 -12.93 -5.58
C SER A 277 37.07 -13.85 -4.51
N ALA A 278 36.31 -14.15 -3.45
CA ALA A 278 36.74 -15.08 -2.41
C ALA A 278 36.93 -16.51 -2.94
N ASN A 279 36.00 -17.00 -3.78
CA ASN A 279 36.14 -18.31 -4.42
C ASN A 279 37.37 -18.38 -5.35
N SER A 280 37.64 -17.30 -6.08
CA SER A 280 38.84 -17.20 -6.93
C SER A 280 40.12 -17.25 -6.09
N ALA A 281 40.16 -16.53 -4.97
CA ALA A 281 41.29 -16.54 -4.05
C ALA A 281 41.50 -17.93 -3.40
N ALA A 282 40.43 -18.62 -3.00
CA ALA A 282 40.50 -19.99 -2.49
C ALA A 282 41.03 -20.98 -3.54
N GLY A 283 40.64 -20.82 -4.81
CA GLY A 283 41.19 -21.60 -5.92
C GLY A 283 42.69 -21.39 -6.10
N VAL A 284 43.15 -20.13 -6.05
CA VAL A 284 44.59 -19.79 -6.13
C VAL A 284 45.35 -20.37 -4.94
N ALA A 285 44.81 -20.29 -3.72
CA ALA A 285 45.44 -20.87 -2.53
C ALA A 285 45.56 -22.40 -2.63
N THR A 286 44.54 -23.08 -3.17
CA THR A 286 44.56 -24.52 -3.41
C THR A 286 45.61 -24.90 -4.45
N GLN A 287 45.71 -24.14 -5.54
CA GLN A 287 46.72 -24.34 -6.58
C GLN A 287 48.14 -24.18 -5.98
N ALA A 288 48.36 -23.15 -5.17
CA ALA A 288 49.64 -22.91 -4.51
C ALA A 288 50.02 -24.05 -3.53
N ALA A 289 49.06 -24.55 -2.75
CA ALA A 289 49.28 -25.70 -1.87
C ALA A 289 49.66 -26.98 -2.66
N ASN A 290 49.00 -27.22 -3.80
CA ASN A 290 49.32 -28.34 -4.68
C ASN A 290 50.74 -28.23 -5.27
N LEU A 291 51.15 -27.04 -5.70
CA LEU A 291 52.52 -26.79 -6.19
C LEU A 291 53.57 -26.98 -5.10
N ALA A 292 53.28 -26.56 -3.86
CA ALA A 292 54.16 -26.78 -2.72
C ALA A 292 54.30 -28.27 -2.41
N GLY A 293 53.21 -29.03 -2.45
CA GLY A 293 53.21 -30.49 -2.26
C GLY A 293 54.03 -31.22 -3.34
N GLN A 294 53.89 -30.82 -4.61
CA GLN A 294 54.69 -31.38 -5.72
C GLN A 294 56.19 -31.08 -5.54
N SER A 295 56.52 -29.84 -5.18
CA SER A 295 57.92 -29.45 -4.91
C SER A 295 58.51 -30.23 -3.74
N ALA A 296 57.76 -30.44 -2.66
CA ALA A 296 58.19 -31.26 -1.53
C ALA A 296 58.41 -32.73 -1.95
N GLY A 297 57.50 -33.30 -2.76
CA GLY A 297 57.65 -34.65 -3.32
C GLY A 297 58.90 -34.80 -4.18
N ALA A 298 59.17 -33.83 -5.06
CA ALA A 298 60.37 -33.81 -5.90
C ALA A 298 61.67 -33.71 -5.06
N ALA A 299 61.66 -32.95 -3.96
CA ALA A 299 62.78 -32.87 -3.04
C ALA A 299 63.05 -34.21 -2.33
N VAL A 300 62.00 -34.92 -1.90
CA VAL A 300 62.11 -36.26 -1.30
C VAL A 300 62.69 -37.26 -2.29
N GLN A 301 62.22 -37.28 -3.54
CA GLN A 301 62.75 -38.14 -4.61
C GLN A 301 64.23 -37.87 -4.90
N SER A 302 64.62 -36.60 -4.91
CA SER A 302 66.01 -36.19 -5.11
C SER A 302 66.90 -36.67 -3.94
N SER A 303 66.42 -36.56 -2.70
CA SER A 303 67.11 -37.07 -1.51
C SER A 303 67.27 -38.60 -1.53
N GLN A 304 66.24 -39.35 -1.91
CA GLN A 304 66.29 -40.81 -2.04
C GLN A 304 67.25 -41.26 -3.15
N SER A 305 67.27 -40.54 -4.27
CA SER A 305 68.20 -40.79 -5.38
C SER A 305 69.66 -40.55 -4.93
N ALA A 306 69.91 -39.48 -4.18
CA ALA A 306 71.23 -39.19 -3.60
C ALA A 306 71.66 -40.27 -2.58
N SER A 307 70.74 -40.72 -1.71
CA SER A 307 71.01 -41.80 -0.76
C SER A 307 71.34 -43.11 -1.48
N SER A 308 70.59 -43.46 -2.53
CA SER A 308 70.83 -44.67 -3.32
C SER A 308 72.19 -44.61 -4.04
N ALA A 309 72.52 -43.45 -4.62
CA ALA A 309 73.84 -43.22 -5.22
C ALA A 309 74.98 -43.35 -4.21
N ALA A 310 74.80 -42.84 -2.98
CA ALA A 310 75.77 -42.98 -1.90
C ALA A 310 75.95 -44.44 -1.47
N THR A 311 74.87 -45.22 -1.33
CA THR A 311 74.93 -46.65 -1.03
C THR A 311 75.65 -47.43 -2.14
N ASN A 312 75.35 -47.14 -3.40
CA ASN A 312 76.00 -47.77 -4.55
C ASN A 312 77.50 -47.45 -4.61
N ALA A 313 77.88 -46.20 -4.33
CA ALA A 313 79.28 -45.79 -4.24
C ALA A 313 80.00 -46.51 -3.09
N ALA A 314 79.37 -46.64 -1.92
CA ALA A 314 79.93 -47.36 -0.77
C ALA A 314 80.10 -48.87 -1.05
N GLY A 315 79.13 -49.51 -1.71
CA GLY A 315 79.21 -50.91 -2.14
C GLY A 315 80.33 -51.14 -3.16
N SER A 316 80.49 -50.21 -4.11
CA SER A 316 81.57 -50.25 -5.10
C SER A 316 82.93 -50.10 -4.44
N ALA A 317 83.09 -49.16 -3.49
CA ALA A 317 84.30 -48.98 -2.71
C ALA A 317 84.66 -50.21 -1.87
N SER A 318 83.66 -50.84 -1.23
CA SER A 318 83.85 -52.06 -0.43
C SER A 318 84.27 -53.26 -1.30
N SER A 319 83.68 -53.40 -2.48
CA SER A 319 84.04 -54.43 -3.46
C SER A 319 85.48 -54.24 -3.97
N ALA A 320 85.85 -52.99 -4.30
CA ALA A 320 87.21 -52.65 -4.70
C ALA A 320 88.23 -52.94 -3.58
N ALA A 321 87.93 -52.56 -2.33
CA ALA A 321 88.77 -52.86 -1.18
C ALA A 321 88.96 -54.38 -0.97
N THR A 322 87.89 -55.15 -1.10
CA THR A 322 87.93 -56.62 -1.00
C THR A 322 88.79 -57.23 -2.11
N ALA A 323 88.65 -56.76 -3.35
CA ALA A 323 89.46 -57.21 -4.48
C ALA A 323 90.96 -56.91 -4.27
N VAL A 324 91.31 -55.75 -3.70
CA VAL A 324 92.69 -55.40 -3.34
C VAL A 324 93.24 -56.31 -2.25
N LEU A 325 92.47 -56.57 -1.19
CA LEU A 325 92.86 -57.50 -0.12
C LEU A 325 93.06 -58.93 -0.64
N GLN A 326 92.19 -59.38 -1.54
CA GLN A 326 92.32 -60.70 -2.19
C GLN A 326 93.56 -60.77 -3.08
N ALA A 327 93.83 -59.74 -3.88
CA ALA A 327 95.04 -59.67 -4.69
C ALA A 327 96.31 -59.68 -3.82
N GLN A 328 96.31 -58.98 -2.67
CA GLN A 328 97.40 -59.00 -1.69
C GLN A 328 97.59 -60.39 -1.06
N ALA A 329 96.50 -61.10 -0.73
CA ALA A 329 96.55 -62.46 -0.19
C ALA A 329 97.15 -63.47 -1.20
N ILE A 330 96.79 -63.37 -2.48
CA ILE A 330 97.37 -64.20 -3.55
C ILE A 330 98.86 -63.89 -3.75
N LEU A 331 99.26 -62.61 -3.66
CA LEU A 331 100.67 -62.21 -3.80
C LEU A 331 101.55 -62.71 -2.64
N SER A 332 100.97 -62.89 -1.45
CA SER A 332 101.68 -63.31 -0.23
C SER A 332 101.68 -64.83 -0.04
N ASP A 333 100.65 -65.56 -0.50
CA ASP A 333 100.60 -67.02 -0.54
C ASP A 333 99.74 -67.54 -1.72
N PRO A 334 100.36 -67.79 -2.90
CA PRO A 334 99.63 -68.11 -4.12
C PRO A 334 98.94 -69.48 -4.11
N VAL A 335 99.41 -70.43 -3.30
CA VAL A 335 98.90 -71.81 -3.31
C VAL A 335 97.62 -71.93 -2.49
N THR A 336 97.59 -71.30 -1.30
CA THR A 336 96.46 -71.40 -0.36
C THR A 336 95.33 -70.42 -0.70
N GLY A 337 95.65 -69.28 -1.31
CA GLY A 337 94.66 -68.27 -1.73
C GLY A 337 93.70 -68.74 -2.83
N LEU A 338 94.17 -69.58 -3.77
CA LEU A 338 93.36 -70.07 -4.89
C LEU A 338 92.31 -71.12 -4.44
N VAL A 339 92.61 -71.88 -3.39
CA VAL A 339 91.74 -72.93 -2.83
C VAL A 339 90.49 -72.32 -2.16
N ASN A 340 90.63 -71.19 -1.47
CA ASN A 340 89.51 -70.50 -0.81
C ASN A 340 88.53 -69.86 -1.81
N GLN A 341 88.99 -69.45 -3.00
CA GLN A 341 88.16 -68.80 -4.00
C GLN A 341 87.13 -69.78 -4.63
N VAL A 342 87.51 -71.05 -4.79
CA VAL A 342 86.63 -72.10 -5.33
C VAL A 342 85.51 -72.47 -4.35
N ALA A 343 85.75 -72.35 -3.03
CA ALA A 343 84.77 -72.64 -1.99
C ALA A 343 83.65 -71.57 -1.91
N VAL A 344 83.99 -70.29 -2.08
CA VAL A 344 83.04 -69.16 -2.03
C VAL A 344 82.10 -69.13 -3.26
N VAL A 345 82.60 -69.48 -4.44
CA VAL A 345 81.79 -69.51 -5.69
C VAL A 345 80.69 -70.57 -5.63
N LYS A 346 80.92 -71.71 -4.94
CA LYS A 346 79.88 -72.75 -4.74
C LYS A 346 78.72 -72.27 -3.87
N GLN A 347 78.97 -71.45 -2.86
CA GLN A 347 77.94 -70.97 -1.93
C GLN A 347 77.02 -69.88 -2.54
N THR A 348 77.53 -69.11 -3.51
CA THR A 348 76.76 -68.10 -4.24
C THR A 348 75.78 -68.69 -5.28
N LEU A 349 76.10 -69.87 -5.83
CA LEU A 349 75.25 -70.56 -6.82
C LEU A 349 73.95 -71.14 -6.22
N GLU A 350 73.96 -71.57 -4.96
CA GLU A 350 72.75 -72.11 -4.28
C GLU A 350 71.72 -71.03 -3.90
N THR A 351 72.16 -69.78 -3.73
CA THR A 351 71.27 -68.66 -3.35
C THR A 351 70.59 -68.00 -4.56
N THR A 352 71.03 -68.29 -5.79
CA THR A 352 70.56 -67.66 -7.03
C THR A 352 69.56 -68.54 -7.82
N ALA A 353 69.27 -69.75 -7.37
CA ALA A 353 68.47 -70.73 -8.11
C ALA A 353 66.93 -70.66 -7.92
N SER A 354 66.40 -69.75 -7.10
CA SER A 354 64.94 -69.67 -6.83
C SER A 354 64.14 -68.72 -7.74
N THR A 355 64.72 -68.19 -8.82
CA THR A 355 64.05 -67.20 -9.69
C THR A 355 64.09 -67.51 -11.18
N LEU A 356 63.94 -68.78 -11.59
CA LEU A 356 63.81 -69.07 -13.02
C LEU A 356 62.83 -70.20 -13.31
N ASN A 357 61.53 -69.87 -13.23
CA ASN A 357 60.46 -70.41 -14.10
C ASN A 357 59.11 -69.69 -13.91
N GLY A 358 59.09 -68.36 -14.11
CA GLY A 358 57.87 -67.66 -14.56
C GLY A 358 56.65 -67.55 -13.63
N VAL A 359 56.78 -67.57 -12.30
CA VAL A 359 55.61 -67.45 -11.39
C VAL A 359 55.83 -66.38 -10.32
N ALA A 360 54.95 -65.36 -10.35
CA ALA A 360 54.61 -64.34 -9.34
C ALA A 360 55.68 -63.88 -8.33
N ALA A 361 56.07 -62.61 -8.40
CA ALA A 361 56.71 -61.95 -7.25
C ALA A 361 55.63 -61.72 -6.18
N LYS A 362 55.73 -62.44 -5.05
CA LYS A 362 54.82 -62.33 -3.90
C LYS A 362 55.57 -61.70 -2.73
N TYR A 363 55.03 -60.60 -2.21
CA TYR A 363 55.45 -60.02 -0.94
C TYR A 363 54.26 -60.03 0.02
N SER A 364 54.33 -60.81 1.10
CA SER A 364 53.24 -60.95 2.06
C SER A 364 53.73 -60.91 3.50
N VAL A 365 52.99 -60.23 4.37
CA VAL A 365 53.17 -60.25 5.81
C VAL A 365 51.92 -60.91 6.41
N GLN A 366 52.11 -62.02 7.12
CA GLN A 366 51.03 -62.78 7.78
C GLN A 366 51.22 -62.76 9.29
N MET A 367 50.12 -62.63 10.02
CA MET A 367 50.08 -62.71 11.47
C MET A 367 48.90 -63.60 11.87
N ASP A 368 49.19 -64.65 12.64
CA ASP A 368 48.21 -65.52 13.27
C ASP A 368 48.25 -65.25 14.77
N VAL A 369 47.15 -64.75 15.31
CA VAL A 369 46.94 -64.57 16.74
C VAL A 369 45.62 -65.22 17.08
N ASP A 370 45.64 -66.17 18.01
CA ASP A 370 44.47 -66.88 18.53
C ASP A 370 43.58 -67.53 17.43
N GLY A 371 44.18 -67.98 16.33
CA GLY A 371 43.47 -68.67 15.24
C GLY A 371 42.78 -67.75 14.23
N VAL A 372 42.97 -66.43 14.34
CA VAL A 372 42.52 -65.46 13.34
C VAL A 372 43.71 -64.97 12.53
N VAL A 373 43.81 -65.47 11.29
CA VAL A 373 44.91 -65.12 10.37
C VAL A 373 44.58 -63.81 9.62
N GLY A 374 45.41 -62.79 9.83
CA GLY A 374 45.39 -61.53 9.10
C GLY A 374 46.70 -61.24 8.35
N GLY A 375 46.70 -60.23 7.49
CA GLY A 375 47.92 -59.84 6.77
C GLY A 375 47.72 -58.88 5.60
N LEU A 376 48.85 -58.44 5.04
CA LEU A 376 48.91 -57.69 3.78
C LEU A 376 49.64 -58.52 2.73
N GLU A 377 49.20 -58.43 1.48
CA GLU A 377 49.85 -59.10 0.35
C GLU A 377 49.90 -58.19 -0.87
N VAL A 378 51.04 -58.19 -1.56
CA VAL A 378 51.25 -57.62 -2.89
C VAL A 378 51.63 -58.76 -3.83
N LEU A 379 50.82 -58.93 -4.87
CA LEU A 379 51.00 -59.95 -5.91
C LEU A 379 51.28 -59.24 -7.23
N GLY A 380 52.43 -59.54 -7.84
CA GLY A 380 52.81 -59.02 -9.15
C GLY A 380 52.94 -60.13 -10.19
N GLY A 381 52.16 -60.05 -11.28
CA GLY A 381 52.24 -60.97 -12.41
C GLY A 381 51.22 -60.67 -13.52
N GLY A 382 51.54 -60.97 -14.78
CA GLY A 382 50.59 -60.89 -15.90
C GLY A 382 50.09 -59.48 -16.26
N GLY A 383 50.83 -58.42 -15.93
CA GLY A 383 50.44 -57.02 -16.20
C GLY A 383 49.52 -56.40 -15.15
N ARG A 384 49.27 -57.09 -14.04
CA ARG A 384 48.46 -56.61 -12.91
C ARG A 384 49.30 -56.63 -11.63
N ILE A 385 49.08 -55.63 -10.78
CA ILE A 385 49.56 -55.59 -9.40
C ILE A 385 48.31 -55.52 -8.52
N ASP A 386 48.13 -56.51 -7.66
CA ASP A 386 47.02 -56.56 -6.72
C ASP A 386 47.52 -56.32 -5.30
N PHE A 387 46.81 -55.45 -4.56
CA PHE A 387 47.01 -55.21 -3.14
C PHE A 387 45.82 -55.77 -2.36
N GLY A 388 46.09 -56.74 -1.49
CA GLY A 388 45.10 -57.39 -0.65
C GLY A 388 45.36 -57.16 0.83
N VAL A 389 44.31 -56.84 1.58
CA VAL A 389 44.33 -56.78 3.05
C VAL A 389 43.30 -57.78 3.57
N ARG A 390 43.73 -58.71 4.44
CA ARG A 390 42.84 -59.63 5.15
C ARG A 390 42.81 -59.24 6.63
N ALA A 391 41.69 -58.69 7.08
CA ALA A 391 41.50 -58.24 8.45
C ALA A 391 40.02 -58.28 8.85
N SER A 392 39.73 -58.41 10.15
CA SER A 392 38.38 -58.27 10.70
C SER A 392 37.87 -56.82 10.66
N GLY A 393 38.79 -55.86 10.54
CA GLY A 393 38.50 -54.45 10.28
C GLY A 393 39.71 -53.77 9.67
N PHE A 394 39.46 -52.87 8.72
CA PHE A 394 40.50 -52.02 8.15
C PHE A 394 40.12 -50.57 8.39
N PHE A 395 41.06 -49.79 8.93
CA PHE A 395 40.86 -48.39 9.22
C PHE A 395 42.14 -47.60 9.05
N ILE A 396 41.99 -46.32 8.73
CA ILE A 396 43.09 -45.35 8.74
C ILE A 396 42.87 -44.49 9.99
N ALA A 397 43.87 -44.42 10.88
CA ALA A 397 43.81 -43.61 12.10
C ALA A 397 45.14 -42.91 12.36
N GLY A 398 45.08 -41.77 13.04
CA GLY A 398 46.28 -41.08 13.52
C GLY A 398 46.99 -41.87 14.63
N PRO A 399 48.33 -41.74 14.77
CA PRO A 399 49.07 -42.32 15.89
C PRO A 399 48.56 -41.78 17.24
N ALA A 400 48.61 -42.61 18.28
CA ALA A 400 48.31 -42.17 19.64
C ALA A 400 49.27 -41.02 20.05
N GLY A 401 48.70 -39.89 20.51
CA GLY A 401 49.46 -38.69 20.90
C GLY A 401 49.64 -37.63 19.81
N SER A 402 49.04 -37.81 18.62
CA SER A 402 48.99 -36.76 17.59
C SER A 402 48.13 -35.56 18.02
N ALA A 403 48.49 -34.35 17.59
CA ALA A 403 47.70 -33.13 17.78
C ALA A 403 46.41 -33.10 16.94
N VAL A 404 46.20 -34.10 16.06
CA VAL A 404 44.97 -34.29 15.28
C VAL A 404 44.00 -35.16 16.10
N PRO A 405 42.71 -34.79 16.23
CA PRO A 405 41.71 -35.61 16.93
C PRO A 405 41.74 -37.07 16.44
N SER A 406 41.63 -38.03 17.36
CA SER A 406 41.59 -39.46 17.03
C SER A 406 40.27 -39.80 16.32
N ALA A 407 40.23 -39.51 15.02
CA ALA A 407 39.11 -39.81 14.14
C ALA A 407 39.50 -40.96 13.20
N VAL A 408 38.54 -41.84 12.93
CA VAL A 408 38.66 -42.94 11.97
C VAL A 408 37.81 -42.58 10.74
N PRO A 409 38.35 -41.81 9.76
CA PRO A 409 37.57 -41.27 8.65
C PRO A 409 37.10 -42.35 7.65
N PHE A 410 37.78 -43.50 7.60
CA PHE A 410 37.45 -44.63 6.74
C PHE A 410 37.53 -45.92 7.55
N ILE A 411 36.45 -46.69 7.55
CA ILE A 411 36.42 -48.02 8.16
C ILE A 411 35.66 -49.01 7.28
N VAL A 412 36.24 -50.19 7.10
CA VAL A 412 35.58 -51.35 6.52
C VAL A 412 35.27 -52.32 7.64
N ARG A 413 33.99 -52.66 7.82
CA ARG A 413 33.51 -53.66 8.78
C ARG A 413 32.99 -54.88 8.05
N THR A 414 33.53 -56.04 8.39
CA THR A 414 33.14 -57.33 7.79
C THR A 414 32.21 -58.14 8.71
N THR A 415 31.93 -57.64 9.91
CA THR A 415 30.97 -58.22 10.87
C THR A 415 30.10 -57.11 11.48
N GLU A 416 28.84 -57.42 11.77
CA GLU A 416 27.96 -56.47 12.45
C GLU A 416 28.53 -56.15 13.83
N THR A 417 28.52 -54.87 14.22
CA THR A 417 29.06 -54.45 15.50
C THR A 417 28.09 -53.52 16.22
N VAL A 418 27.85 -53.75 17.50
CA VAL A 418 27.04 -52.85 18.33
C VAL A 418 27.94 -51.78 18.93
N VAL A 419 27.69 -50.51 18.62
CA VAL A 419 28.39 -49.36 19.22
C VAL A 419 27.35 -48.48 19.91
N GLY A 420 27.49 -48.27 21.22
CA GLY A 420 26.54 -47.45 21.99
C GLY A 420 25.10 -47.97 21.97
N GLY A 421 24.90 -49.29 21.85
CA GLY A 421 23.57 -49.91 21.77
C GLY A 421 22.93 -49.89 20.38
N VAL A 422 23.59 -49.31 19.37
CA VAL A 422 23.13 -49.30 17.97
C VAL A 422 23.89 -50.35 17.16
N THR A 423 23.16 -51.27 16.51
CA THR A 423 23.74 -52.25 15.58
C THR A 423 24.20 -51.54 14.30
N ILE A 424 25.51 -51.55 14.06
CA ILE A 424 26.15 -51.07 12.84
C ILE A 424 26.31 -52.26 11.89
N PRO A 425 25.69 -52.24 10.69
CA PRO A 425 25.80 -53.31 9.71
C PRO A 425 27.25 -53.56 9.21
N ILE A 426 27.41 -54.61 8.41
CA ILE A 426 28.60 -54.76 7.57
C ILE A 426 28.62 -53.66 6.50
N GLY A 427 29.80 -53.08 6.23
CA GLY A 427 29.88 -52.01 5.24
C GLY A 427 31.15 -51.18 5.30
N VAL A 428 31.22 -50.26 4.33
CA VAL A 428 32.21 -49.18 4.29
C VAL A 428 31.56 -47.94 4.88
N TYR A 429 32.22 -47.34 5.87
CA TYR A 429 31.76 -46.11 6.51
C TYR A 429 32.80 -45.02 6.31
N ILE A 430 32.32 -43.87 5.85
CA ILE A 430 33.12 -42.67 5.63
C ILE A 430 32.43 -41.56 6.42
N ALA A 431 33.17 -40.87 7.28
CA ALA A 431 32.62 -39.79 8.10
C ALA A 431 32.23 -38.58 7.23
N ASP A 432 33.17 -38.10 6.42
CA ASP A 432 32.99 -37.02 5.46
C ASP A 432 33.64 -37.41 4.12
N ALA A 433 32.92 -37.25 3.02
CA ALA A 433 33.40 -37.58 1.68
C ALA A 433 33.31 -36.37 0.74
N PHE A 434 34.46 -35.86 0.29
CA PHE A 434 34.55 -34.87 -0.79
C PHE A 434 34.87 -35.57 -2.11
N ILE A 435 33.83 -35.88 -2.89
CA ILE A 435 33.98 -36.58 -4.17
C ILE A 435 33.87 -35.55 -5.29
N GLN A 436 34.96 -35.32 -6.02
CA GLN A 436 34.98 -34.34 -7.10
C GLN A 436 33.96 -34.67 -8.21
N ASN A 437 33.87 -35.94 -8.58
CA ASN A 437 32.91 -36.47 -9.56
C ASN A 437 32.45 -37.86 -9.12
N ALA A 438 31.16 -38.03 -8.86
CA ALA A 438 30.56 -39.31 -8.51
C ALA A 438 29.67 -39.82 -9.66
N SER A 439 29.82 -41.10 -10.02
CA SER A 439 28.84 -41.81 -10.86
C SER A 439 28.15 -42.84 -9.98
N ILE A 440 26.86 -42.62 -9.70
CA ILE A 440 26.08 -43.45 -8.77
C ILE A 440 24.87 -44.01 -9.51
N THR A 441 24.81 -45.32 -9.72
CA THR A 441 23.66 -45.97 -10.37
C THR A 441 22.40 -45.90 -9.52
N ASN A 442 22.51 -46.17 -8.23
CA ASN A 442 21.43 -46.05 -7.26
C ASN A 442 21.96 -45.50 -5.94
N ALA A 443 21.34 -44.43 -5.43
CA ALA A 443 21.62 -43.88 -4.11
C ALA A 443 20.47 -44.21 -3.15
N LYS A 444 20.77 -44.79 -1.99
CA LYS A 444 19.82 -44.89 -0.86
C LYS A 444 20.18 -43.81 0.15
N ILE A 445 19.36 -42.77 0.24
CA ILE A 445 19.61 -41.61 1.11
C ILE A 445 18.59 -41.67 2.25
N GLY A 446 19.07 -41.74 3.49
CA GLY A 446 18.22 -41.84 4.69
C GLY A 446 17.64 -40.51 5.18
N GLY A 447 18.19 -39.39 4.70
CA GLY A 447 17.75 -38.04 5.05
C GLY A 447 17.25 -37.25 3.85
N ASP A 448 17.06 -35.95 4.04
CA ASP A 448 16.68 -35.03 2.96
C ASP A 448 17.91 -34.63 2.12
N ILE A 449 17.67 -33.99 0.99
CA ILE A 449 18.72 -33.47 0.10
C ILE A 449 18.48 -31.98 -0.13
N TRP A 450 19.50 -31.14 0.02
CA TRP A 450 19.38 -29.71 -0.24
C TRP A 450 20.66 -29.12 -0.85
N SER A 451 20.51 -28.00 -1.55
CA SER A 451 21.64 -27.18 -1.98
C SER A 451 22.31 -26.50 -0.79
N SER A 452 23.63 -26.29 -0.85
CA SER A 452 24.41 -25.65 0.22
C SER A 452 23.93 -24.25 0.62
N ASN A 453 23.26 -23.53 -0.28
CA ASN A 453 22.68 -22.21 -0.03
C ASN A 453 21.16 -22.24 0.25
N TRP A 454 20.60 -23.40 0.62
CA TRP A 454 19.19 -23.51 0.99
C TRP A 454 18.86 -22.59 2.17
N ALA A 455 17.84 -21.75 2.00
CA ALA A 455 17.24 -20.97 3.07
C ALA A 455 15.71 -21.07 2.96
N PRO A 456 14.97 -21.26 4.07
CA PRO A 456 13.52 -21.34 4.04
C PRO A 456 12.86 -19.97 3.78
N GLY A 457 11.63 -19.99 3.24
CA GLY A 457 10.78 -18.79 3.06
C GLY A 457 10.51 -18.42 1.60
N ALA A 458 9.56 -17.50 1.36
CA ALA A 458 9.09 -17.13 0.02
C ALA A 458 10.17 -16.53 -0.90
N ASN A 459 11.26 -16.01 -0.33
CA ASN A 459 12.43 -15.48 -1.03
C ASN A 459 13.72 -16.24 -0.67
N GLY A 460 13.61 -17.42 -0.08
CA GLY A 460 14.75 -18.21 0.38
C GLY A 460 15.58 -18.75 -0.79
N SER A 461 16.90 -18.88 -0.67
CA SER A 461 17.73 -19.37 -1.78
C SER A 461 17.74 -20.90 -1.87
N GLY A 462 18.14 -21.44 -3.03
CA GLY A 462 18.43 -22.87 -3.19
C GLY A 462 17.24 -23.77 -3.48
N TRP A 463 17.44 -25.07 -3.26
CA TRP A 463 16.43 -26.13 -3.38
C TRP A 463 16.53 -27.14 -2.25
N TYR A 464 15.41 -27.79 -1.93
CA TYR A 464 15.29 -28.76 -0.85
C TYR A 464 14.29 -29.85 -1.23
N LEU A 465 14.77 -31.09 -1.34
CA LEU A 465 13.98 -32.29 -1.52
C LEU A 465 13.81 -32.98 -0.16
N GLN A 466 12.60 -32.93 0.36
CA GLN A 466 12.25 -33.58 1.61
C GLN A 466 12.03 -35.07 1.40
N ARG A 467 12.45 -35.88 2.37
CA ARG A 467 12.12 -37.32 2.43
C ARG A 467 10.61 -37.58 2.55
N THR A 468 9.82 -36.56 2.90
CA THR A 468 8.34 -36.61 2.94
C THR A 468 7.72 -36.52 1.55
N GLY A 469 8.49 -36.13 0.52
CA GLY A 469 8.05 -36.10 -0.88
C GLY A 469 7.95 -34.70 -1.48
N ASP A 470 8.04 -33.65 -0.66
CA ASP A 470 7.96 -32.27 -1.14
C ASP A 470 9.30 -31.79 -1.74
N PHE A 471 9.20 -31.03 -2.81
CA PHE A 471 10.32 -30.34 -3.44
C PHE A 471 10.11 -28.82 -3.38
N TYR A 472 10.97 -28.13 -2.64
CA TYR A 472 10.97 -26.67 -2.51
C TYR A 472 12.06 -26.07 -3.39
N ALA A 473 11.69 -25.14 -4.26
CA ALA A 473 12.61 -24.35 -5.07
C ALA A 473 11.94 -23.05 -5.53
N ASN A 474 12.66 -21.92 -5.52
CA ASN A 474 12.13 -20.64 -6.00
C ASN A 474 11.90 -20.61 -7.52
N SER A 475 12.81 -21.25 -8.27
CA SER A 475 12.80 -21.23 -9.73
C SER A 475 12.91 -22.66 -10.24
N VAL A 476 11.85 -23.15 -10.89
CA VAL A 476 11.79 -24.51 -11.44
C VAL A 476 11.67 -24.41 -12.96
N ARG A 477 12.69 -24.91 -13.68
CA ARG A 477 12.67 -25.02 -15.14
C ARG A 477 12.75 -26.49 -15.54
N LEU A 478 11.62 -27.05 -15.94
CA LEU A 478 11.49 -28.45 -16.33
C LEU A 478 11.50 -28.58 -17.86
N ARG A 479 11.99 -29.71 -18.36
CA ARG A 479 11.89 -30.10 -19.78
C ARG A 479 10.88 -31.25 -19.88
N GLY A 480 10.09 -31.26 -20.97
CA GLY A 480 9.04 -32.26 -21.18
C GLY A 480 7.70 -31.80 -20.60
N ASN A 481 6.95 -32.73 -20.01
CA ASN A 481 5.61 -32.49 -19.47
C ASN A 481 5.53 -32.71 -17.96
N ILE A 482 4.55 -32.08 -17.33
CA ILE A 482 4.15 -32.27 -15.94
C ILE A 482 2.73 -32.81 -15.96
N ALA A 483 2.52 -34.02 -15.45
CA ALA A 483 1.21 -34.65 -15.39
C ALA A 483 0.87 -35.07 -13.97
N GLY A 484 -0.39 -34.94 -13.59
CA GLY A 484 -0.91 -35.35 -12.29
C GLY A 484 -2.31 -35.96 -12.39
N GLY A 485 -2.67 -36.79 -11.40
CA GLY A 485 -3.90 -37.58 -11.45
C GLY A 485 -3.79 -38.73 -12.44
N THR A 486 -4.78 -38.90 -13.31
CA THR A 486 -4.83 -39.99 -14.30
C THR A 486 -4.13 -39.68 -15.62
N TYR A 487 -3.54 -38.50 -15.77
CA TYR A 487 -2.85 -38.11 -17.00
C TYR A 487 -1.49 -38.78 -17.14
N THR A 488 -1.19 -39.28 -18.34
CA THR A 488 0.13 -39.83 -18.71
C THR A 488 0.75 -39.14 -19.93
N GLY A 489 0.04 -38.19 -20.55
CA GLY A 489 0.45 -37.47 -21.76
C GLY A 489 -0.61 -36.44 -22.20
N TYR A 490 -0.42 -35.83 -23.38
CA TYR A 490 -1.38 -34.89 -23.99
C TYR A 490 -2.58 -35.61 -24.63
N ALA A 491 -3.28 -36.40 -23.83
CA ALA A 491 -4.55 -37.02 -24.19
C ALA A 491 -5.46 -37.00 -22.97
N TRP A 492 -6.75 -36.75 -23.18
CA TRP A 492 -7.73 -36.85 -22.11
C TRP A 492 -7.76 -38.28 -21.56
N PRO A 493 -7.66 -38.46 -20.23
CA PRO A 493 -7.61 -39.78 -19.64
C PRO A 493 -8.95 -40.52 -19.83
N PRO A 494 -8.93 -41.85 -20.00
CA PRO A 494 -10.15 -42.66 -20.12
C PRO A 494 -10.94 -42.70 -18.79
N ASN A 495 -12.16 -43.27 -18.84
CA ASN A 495 -12.99 -43.54 -17.66
C ASN A 495 -13.28 -42.32 -16.77
N ASN A 496 -13.50 -41.14 -17.37
CA ASN A 496 -13.76 -39.89 -16.64
C ASN A 496 -12.63 -39.50 -15.68
N GLY A 497 -11.40 -40.01 -15.90
CA GLY A 497 -10.25 -39.68 -15.07
C GLY A 497 -10.01 -38.17 -15.03
N THR A 498 -9.56 -37.65 -13.89
CA THR A 498 -9.31 -36.22 -13.71
C THR A 498 -7.87 -35.97 -13.27
N GLY A 499 -7.43 -34.73 -13.44
CA GLY A 499 -6.08 -34.31 -13.10
C GLY A 499 -5.66 -33.14 -13.97
N TYR A 500 -4.37 -33.09 -14.26
CA TYR A 500 -3.79 -32.05 -15.10
C TYR A 500 -2.65 -32.59 -15.95
N TYR A 501 -2.43 -31.93 -17.08
CA TYR A 501 -1.25 -32.06 -17.93
C TYR A 501 -0.77 -30.68 -18.34
N LEU A 502 0.53 -30.42 -18.21
CA LEU A 502 1.20 -29.23 -18.76
C LEU A 502 2.38 -29.70 -19.60
N GLY A 503 2.42 -29.33 -20.87
CA GLY A 503 3.48 -29.75 -21.80
C GLY A 503 3.64 -28.79 -22.97
N PRO A 504 4.48 -29.14 -23.96
CA PRO A 504 4.69 -28.31 -25.15
C PRO A 504 3.42 -28.08 -25.98
N GLU A 505 2.43 -28.97 -25.87
CA GLU A 505 1.14 -28.86 -26.55
C GLU A 505 0.17 -27.90 -25.84
N GLY A 506 0.39 -27.63 -24.55
CA GLY A 506 -0.46 -26.75 -23.74
C GLY A 506 -0.81 -27.30 -22.36
N LEU A 507 -1.96 -26.89 -21.84
CA LEU A 507 -2.50 -27.22 -20.51
C LEU A 507 -3.86 -27.92 -20.66
N LEU A 508 -3.98 -29.12 -20.09
CA LEU A 508 -5.26 -29.81 -19.92
C LEU A 508 -5.58 -29.90 -18.43
N LEU A 509 -6.81 -29.58 -18.05
CA LEU A 509 -7.35 -29.70 -16.70
C LEU A 509 -8.71 -30.41 -16.74
N GLY A 510 -8.96 -31.34 -15.82
CA GLY A 510 -10.26 -32.02 -15.72
C GLY A 510 -10.45 -33.06 -16.84
N ASN A 511 -11.66 -33.16 -17.40
CA ASN A 511 -11.97 -34.10 -18.49
C ASN A 511 -13.27 -33.71 -19.25
N PRO A 512 -13.26 -33.55 -20.58
CA PRO A 512 -14.45 -33.24 -21.38
C PRO A 512 -15.62 -34.19 -21.18
N SER A 513 -15.35 -35.49 -20.95
CA SER A 513 -16.39 -36.50 -20.69
C SER A 513 -17.22 -36.23 -19.44
N THR A 514 -16.71 -35.43 -18.50
CA THR A 514 -17.41 -35.03 -17.27
C THR A 514 -18.16 -33.71 -17.38
N GLY A 515 -18.02 -33.00 -18.51
CA GLY A 515 -18.50 -31.63 -18.65
C GLY A 515 -17.76 -30.62 -17.76
N ARG A 516 -16.59 -30.97 -17.22
CA ARG A 516 -15.74 -30.11 -16.38
C ARG A 516 -14.30 -30.20 -16.83
N TYR A 517 -13.88 -29.25 -17.67
CA TYR A 517 -12.52 -29.22 -18.20
C TYR A 517 -12.09 -27.81 -18.60
N ILE A 518 -10.79 -27.65 -18.74
CA ILE A 518 -10.16 -26.51 -19.41
C ILE A 518 -9.04 -27.08 -20.29
N GLN A 519 -8.99 -26.65 -21.53
CA GLN A 519 -7.91 -26.90 -22.48
C GLN A 519 -7.38 -25.56 -22.94
N LEU A 520 -6.09 -25.32 -22.72
CA LEU A 520 -5.35 -24.26 -23.38
C LEU A 520 -4.34 -24.90 -24.30
N GLU A 521 -4.36 -24.56 -25.57
CA GLU A 521 -3.40 -25.06 -26.55
C GLU A 521 -2.19 -24.13 -26.63
N SER A 522 -1.08 -24.64 -27.17
CA SER A 522 0.17 -23.89 -27.34
C SER A 522 0.05 -22.65 -28.24
N ASP A 523 -1.00 -22.57 -29.06
CA ASP A 523 -1.28 -21.43 -29.94
C ASP A 523 -2.13 -20.33 -29.26
N GLY A 524 -2.51 -20.53 -28.00
CA GLY A 524 -3.34 -19.60 -27.22
C GLY A 524 -4.84 -19.86 -27.32
N THR A 525 -5.27 -20.90 -28.03
CA THR A 525 -6.67 -21.33 -28.07
C THR A 525 -7.12 -21.84 -26.70
N LEU A 526 -8.34 -21.50 -26.29
CA LEU A 526 -8.96 -21.97 -25.05
C LEU A 526 -10.28 -22.67 -25.33
N HIS A 527 -10.48 -23.85 -24.75
CA HIS A 527 -11.77 -24.54 -24.72
C HIS A 527 -12.17 -24.94 -23.29
N ALA A 528 -13.39 -24.61 -22.92
CA ALA A 528 -14.04 -25.02 -21.69
C ALA A 528 -15.55 -25.20 -21.93
N PRO A 529 -16.29 -25.89 -21.04
CA PRO A 529 -17.73 -25.99 -21.14
C PRO A 529 -18.37 -24.59 -21.15
N GLY A 530 -19.06 -24.25 -22.25
CA GLY A 530 -19.76 -22.97 -22.40
C GLY A 530 -18.88 -21.78 -22.80
N LEU A 531 -17.57 -21.94 -22.97
CA LEU A 531 -16.61 -20.89 -23.35
C LEU A 531 -15.54 -21.44 -24.31
N SER A 532 -15.33 -20.79 -25.45
CA SER A 532 -14.13 -20.96 -26.26
C SER A 532 -13.49 -19.61 -26.63
N ILE A 533 -12.18 -19.60 -26.80
CA ILE A 533 -11.43 -18.46 -27.36
C ILE A 533 -10.59 -19.00 -28.51
N GLU A 534 -10.96 -18.65 -29.73
CA GLU A 534 -10.30 -19.10 -30.96
C GLU A 534 -10.03 -17.88 -31.85
N GLY A 535 -8.78 -17.69 -32.30
CA GLY A 535 -8.41 -16.56 -33.15
C GLY A 535 -8.70 -15.18 -32.54
N GLY A 536 -8.65 -15.05 -31.22
CA GLY A 536 -8.98 -13.82 -30.47
C GLY A 536 -10.48 -13.58 -30.23
N ARG A 537 -11.36 -14.48 -30.70
CA ARG A 537 -12.81 -14.39 -30.50
C ARG A 537 -13.24 -15.24 -29.31
N ALA A 538 -13.77 -14.59 -28.27
CA ALA A 538 -14.45 -15.28 -27.18
C ALA A 538 -15.90 -15.63 -27.58
N SER A 539 -16.26 -16.91 -27.51
CA SER A 539 -17.61 -17.42 -27.79
C SER A 539 -18.17 -18.08 -26.53
N PHE A 540 -19.38 -17.68 -26.13
CA PHE A 540 -20.10 -18.24 -25.00
C PHE A 540 -21.31 -19.04 -25.50
N SER A 541 -21.28 -20.36 -25.31
CA SER A 541 -22.40 -21.24 -25.72
C SER A 541 -23.35 -21.57 -24.56
N GLY A 542 -22.93 -21.31 -23.31
CA GLY A 542 -23.75 -21.44 -22.11
C GLY A 542 -24.47 -20.14 -21.71
N ASN A 543 -25.21 -20.19 -20.61
CA ASN A 543 -25.80 -18.99 -20.02
C ASN A 543 -24.69 -18.10 -19.44
N VAL A 544 -24.54 -16.88 -19.98
CA VAL A 544 -23.72 -15.84 -19.37
C VAL A 544 -24.59 -15.15 -18.31
N ASN A 545 -24.36 -15.48 -17.04
CA ASN A 545 -25.17 -14.96 -15.94
C ASN A 545 -24.61 -13.58 -15.52
N THR A 546 -25.22 -12.50 -16.01
CA THR A 546 -24.73 -11.12 -15.83
C THR A 546 -25.26 -10.42 -14.56
N GLY A 547 -25.85 -11.18 -13.62
CA GLY A 547 -26.53 -10.64 -12.44
C GLY A 547 -28.04 -10.52 -12.64
N MET A 548 -28.79 -10.39 -11.54
CA MET A 548 -30.26 -10.53 -11.50
C MET A 548 -30.99 -9.54 -12.43
N GLY A 549 -31.28 -9.95 -13.65
CA GLY A 549 -32.11 -9.23 -14.61
C GLY A 549 -32.22 -10.00 -15.93
N ALA A 550 -33.43 -10.13 -16.47
CA ALA A 550 -33.67 -10.90 -17.69
C ALA A 550 -33.04 -10.23 -18.94
N GLY A 551 -32.27 -11.01 -19.70
CA GLY A 551 -32.34 -10.97 -21.17
C GLY A 551 -31.38 -10.06 -21.96
N PHE A 552 -30.15 -9.81 -21.51
CA PHE A 552 -29.17 -9.07 -22.32
C PHE A 552 -28.03 -9.97 -22.82
N ARG A 553 -28.06 -10.31 -24.12
CA ARG A 553 -26.98 -11.00 -24.84
C ARG A 553 -26.36 -10.00 -25.83
N ILE A 554 -25.05 -9.74 -25.72
CA ILE A 554 -24.27 -9.05 -26.76
C ILE A 554 -23.42 -10.12 -27.47
N GLU A 555 -23.65 -10.35 -28.75
CA GLU A 555 -22.72 -11.07 -29.62
C GLU A 555 -22.01 -10.05 -30.52
N MET A 556 -20.75 -9.74 -30.23
CA MET A 556 -19.87 -9.04 -31.17
C MET A 556 -19.07 -10.10 -31.93
N GLY A 557 -19.56 -10.47 -33.11
CA GLY A 557 -18.88 -11.41 -34.03
C GLY A 557 -18.40 -10.70 -35.31
N PRO A 558 -17.38 -11.24 -36.00
CA PRO A 558 -16.82 -10.72 -37.25
C PRO A 558 -17.79 -10.70 -38.44
N ASP A 559 -18.95 -11.35 -38.36
CA ASP A 559 -19.91 -11.53 -39.47
C ASP A 559 -21.12 -10.56 -39.45
N ASP A 560 -20.92 -9.36 -38.89
CA ASP A 560 -21.79 -8.15 -38.99
C ASP A 560 -23.18 -8.14 -38.32
N PRO A 561 -23.26 -8.28 -36.97
CA PRO A 561 -24.25 -7.52 -36.17
C PRO A 561 -23.61 -6.63 -35.08
N VAL A 562 -24.15 -5.41 -34.90
CA VAL A 562 -23.84 -4.50 -33.77
C VAL A 562 -24.69 -4.84 -32.54
N TYR A 563 -25.95 -5.23 -32.76
CA TYR A 563 -26.88 -5.71 -31.73
C TYR A 563 -27.91 -6.62 -32.41
N ALA A 564 -28.14 -7.84 -31.90
CA ALA A 564 -29.13 -8.77 -32.45
C ALA A 564 -29.78 -9.61 -31.36
N MET A 565 -31.07 -9.90 -31.54
CA MET A 565 -31.90 -10.69 -30.62
C MET A 565 -32.65 -11.76 -31.40
N TRP A 566 -32.76 -12.95 -30.80
CA TRP A 566 -33.43 -14.11 -31.38
C TRP A 566 -34.35 -14.76 -30.35
N ALA A 567 -35.51 -15.26 -30.79
CA ALA A 567 -36.35 -16.16 -29.99
C ALA A 567 -36.07 -17.63 -30.36
N GLY A 568 -36.15 -18.56 -29.40
CA GLY A 568 -36.06 -20.02 -29.64
C GLY A 568 -34.65 -20.64 -29.56
N ALA A 569 -34.55 -21.96 -29.72
CA ALA A 569 -33.34 -22.77 -29.45
C ALA A 569 -32.52 -23.21 -30.69
N GLY A 570 -32.79 -22.67 -31.89
CA GLY A 570 -32.08 -23.04 -33.14
C GLY A 570 -30.83 -22.20 -33.46
N THR A 571 -30.11 -22.58 -34.53
CA THR A 571 -28.94 -21.86 -35.09
C THR A 571 -29.30 -20.41 -35.40
N LYS A 572 -28.56 -19.46 -34.83
CA LYS A 572 -28.85 -18.02 -34.92
C LYS A 572 -28.34 -17.46 -36.24
N ASN A 573 -29.24 -16.94 -37.07
CA ASN A 573 -28.93 -16.29 -38.34
C ASN A 573 -29.87 -15.08 -38.56
N ASP A 574 -29.58 -14.24 -39.55
CA ASP A 574 -30.40 -13.05 -39.83
C ASP A 574 -31.85 -13.39 -40.17
N THR A 575 -32.09 -14.58 -40.73
CA THR A 575 -33.43 -15.02 -41.15
C THR A 575 -34.35 -15.32 -39.96
N ASN A 576 -33.78 -15.70 -38.81
CA ASN A 576 -34.56 -16.04 -37.61
C ASN A 576 -34.36 -15.08 -36.44
N ALA A 577 -33.66 -13.96 -36.66
CA ALA A 577 -33.61 -12.87 -35.71
C ALA A 577 -35.01 -12.27 -35.53
N ILE A 578 -35.34 -11.86 -34.30
CA ILE A 578 -36.52 -11.03 -34.01
C ILE A 578 -36.16 -9.54 -33.95
N PHE A 579 -34.86 -9.23 -33.91
CA PHE A 579 -34.32 -7.90 -34.02
C PHE A 579 -32.84 -7.97 -34.44
N TYR A 580 -32.38 -7.10 -35.33
CA TYR A 580 -30.94 -6.83 -35.49
C TYR A 580 -30.66 -5.41 -35.98
N LEU A 581 -29.45 -4.93 -35.68
CA LEU A 581 -28.81 -3.76 -36.28
C LEU A 581 -27.41 -4.17 -36.74
N LYS A 582 -27.10 -3.99 -38.02
CA LYS A 582 -25.80 -4.34 -38.62
C LYS A 582 -24.92 -3.10 -38.82
N ARG A 583 -23.60 -3.27 -38.88
CA ARG A 583 -22.63 -2.21 -39.20
C ARG A 583 -22.78 -1.74 -40.65
N SER A 584 -23.27 -2.61 -41.54
CA SER A 584 -23.72 -2.26 -42.88
C SER A 584 -24.93 -1.30 -42.93
N GLY A 585 -25.55 -0.98 -41.79
CA GLY A 585 -26.72 -0.10 -41.69
C GLY A 585 -28.05 -0.82 -41.90
N ALA A 586 -28.05 -2.11 -42.25
CA ALA A 586 -29.26 -2.92 -42.33
C ALA A 586 -29.81 -3.21 -40.92
N GLY A 587 -31.11 -3.00 -40.72
CA GLY A 587 -31.80 -3.31 -39.47
C GLY A 587 -33.07 -4.12 -39.73
N TYR A 588 -33.44 -4.97 -38.78
CA TYR A 588 -34.67 -5.75 -38.80
C TYR A 588 -35.33 -5.71 -37.43
N PHE A 589 -36.66 -5.62 -37.40
CA PHE A 589 -37.49 -5.73 -36.21
C PHE A 589 -38.66 -6.65 -36.55
N GLY A 590 -38.73 -7.80 -35.88
CA GLY A 590 -39.70 -8.87 -36.13
C GLY A 590 -41.02 -8.72 -35.36
N GLY A 591 -41.27 -7.57 -34.75
CA GLY A 591 -42.53 -7.21 -34.09
C GLY A 591 -43.28 -6.07 -34.81
N ALA A 592 -44.45 -5.70 -34.30
CA ALA A 592 -45.18 -4.52 -34.78
C ALA A 592 -44.58 -3.23 -34.19
N LEU A 593 -44.22 -2.27 -35.05
CA LEU A 593 -43.97 -0.89 -34.65
C LEU A 593 -45.33 -0.24 -34.36
N SER A 594 -45.68 -0.02 -33.09
CA SER A 594 -46.82 0.84 -32.75
C SER A 594 -46.44 2.29 -33.02
N ALA A 595 -46.51 2.71 -34.28
CA ALA A 595 -46.40 4.10 -34.71
C ALA A 595 -47.65 4.84 -34.23
N GLY A 596 -47.52 5.60 -33.15
CA GLY A 596 -48.69 6.12 -32.43
C GLY A 596 -49.33 7.40 -32.98
N ILE A 597 -48.72 8.08 -33.96
CA ILE A 597 -49.36 9.21 -34.66
C ILE A 597 -48.88 9.23 -36.12
N LEU A 598 -49.81 9.12 -37.06
CA LEU A 598 -49.55 9.36 -38.48
C LEU A 598 -50.02 10.78 -38.81
N ARG A 599 -49.24 11.59 -39.54
CA ARG A 599 -49.62 12.98 -39.89
C ARG A 599 -49.13 13.39 -41.28
N THR A 600 -49.98 14.09 -42.03
CA THR A 600 -49.64 14.78 -43.29
C THR A 600 -50.23 16.19 -43.30
N SER A 601 -49.68 17.08 -44.13
CA SER A 601 -50.13 18.46 -44.28
C SER A 601 -49.82 18.97 -45.69
N VAL A 602 -50.81 19.54 -46.38
CA VAL A 602 -50.66 20.09 -47.74
C VAL A 602 -51.40 21.44 -47.84
N THR A 603 -50.80 22.41 -48.52
CA THR A 603 -51.36 23.75 -48.73
C THR A 603 -51.27 24.16 -50.21
N ASN A 604 -52.37 24.67 -50.77
CA ASN A 604 -52.42 25.30 -52.09
C ASN A 604 -52.62 26.82 -51.97
N PRO A 605 -51.65 27.66 -52.38
CA PRO A 605 -51.74 29.11 -52.31
C PRO A 605 -52.31 29.78 -53.59
N THR A 606 -52.86 29.04 -54.57
CA THR A 606 -53.39 29.66 -55.80
C THR A 606 -54.56 30.60 -55.51
N LEU A 607 -54.72 31.66 -56.31
CA LEU A 607 -55.77 32.67 -56.14
C LEU A 607 -57.10 32.31 -56.84
N ASP A 608 -57.15 31.15 -57.48
CA ASP A 608 -58.29 30.68 -58.26
C ASP A 608 -59.56 30.58 -57.41
N ALA A 609 -60.68 31.01 -57.98
CA ALA A 609 -61.99 30.94 -57.32
C ALA A 609 -62.50 29.49 -57.15
N ASN A 610 -61.84 28.53 -57.79
CA ASN A 610 -62.08 27.09 -57.72
C ASN A 610 -60.83 26.29 -57.28
N SER A 611 -59.97 26.89 -56.46
CA SER A 611 -58.74 26.24 -55.96
C SER A 611 -59.05 24.94 -55.20
N GLN A 612 -58.17 23.95 -55.34
CA GLN A 612 -58.31 22.65 -54.68
C GLN A 612 -56.97 22.15 -54.14
N VAL A 613 -56.99 21.34 -53.09
CA VAL A 613 -55.79 20.70 -52.51
C VAL A 613 -56.11 19.25 -52.18
N THR A 614 -55.16 18.35 -52.45
CA THR A 614 -55.28 16.91 -52.18
C THR A 614 -54.20 16.49 -51.18
N ASP A 615 -54.61 15.81 -50.12
CA ASP A 615 -53.76 15.23 -49.07
C ASP A 615 -53.96 13.70 -49.07
N GLY A 616 -53.00 12.96 -49.62
CA GLY A 616 -53.00 11.50 -49.68
C GLY A 616 -52.21 10.89 -50.85
N PRO A 617 -52.02 9.55 -50.87
CA PRO A 617 -52.61 8.58 -49.94
C PRO A 617 -52.03 8.65 -48.52
N PHE A 618 -52.91 8.73 -47.52
CA PHE A 618 -52.65 8.68 -46.10
C PHE A 618 -52.87 7.25 -45.61
N GLY A 619 -51.78 6.54 -45.27
CA GLY A 619 -51.86 5.21 -44.68
C GLY A 619 -52.45 5.27 -43.28
N THR A 620 -53.24 4.27 -42.89
CA THR A 620 -53.92 4.22 -41.59
C THR A 620 -53.78 2.89 -40.87
N ASN A 621 -53.67 2.93 -39.54
CA ASN A 621 -53.65 1.76 -38.65
C ASN A 621 -55.07 1.27 -38.30
N GLY A 622 -56.12 1.87 -38.89
CA GLY A 622 -57.53 1.48 -38.74
C GLY A 622 -58.29 2.25 -37.66
N GLY A 623 -57.66 3.24 -37.02
CA GLY A 623 -58.29 4.23 -36.15
C GLY A 623 -58.91 5.39 -36.93
N PRO A 624 -59.66 6.28 -36.24
CA PRO A 624 -60.30 7.43 -36.87
C PRO A 624 -59.26 8.48 -37.30
N ILE A 625 -59.38 9.00 -38.52
CA ILE A 625 -58.49 10.03 -39.05
C ILE A 625 -59.14 11.41 -38.86
N THR A 626 -58.44 12.32 -38.20
CA THR A 626 -58.85 13.71 -38.05
C THR A 626 -58.26 14.55 -39.18
N VAL A 627 -59.12 15.21 -39.94
CA VAL A 627 -58.77 16.07 -41.07
C VAL A 627 -59.15 17.51 -40.77
N VAL A 628 -58.17 18.40 -40.70
CA VAL A 628 -58.40 19.84 -40.55
C VAL A 628 -58.30 20.51 -41.91
N CYS A 629 -59.37 21.15 -42.36
CA CYS A 629 -59.39 21.95 -43.58
C CYS A 629 -59.48 23.44 -43.24
N SER A 630 -58.53 24.22 -43.73
CA SER A 630 -58.41 25.65 -43.44
C SER A 630 -58.41 26.47 -44.73
N TYR A 631 -59.14 27.57 -44.73
CA TYR A 631 -59.17 28.53 -45.82
C TYR A 631 -58.86 29.94 -45.30
N SER A 632 -57.94 30.62 -45.98
CA SER A 632 -57.63 32.03 -45.75
C SER A 632 -57.62 32.76 -47.08
N TYR A 633 -58.29 33.91 -47.13
CA TYR A 633 -58.27 34.87 -48.21
C TYR A 633 -58.10 36.25 -47.62
N SER A 634 -57.17 37.03 -48.15
CA SER A 634 -57.02 38.43 -47.81
C SER A 634 -56.75 39.22 -49.07
N GLU A 635 -57.49 40.30 -49.23
CA GLU A 635 -57.26 41.30 -50.26
C GLU A 635 -57.22 42.67 -49.59
N GLU A 636 -56.19 43.43 -49.93
CA GLU A 636 -56.06 44.82 -49.54
C GLU A 636 -55.84 45.63 -50.81
N ALA A 637 -56.65 46.67 -51.00
CA ALA A 637 -56.47 47.58 -52.11
C ALA A 637 -56.76 49.02 -51.71
N GLY A 638 -56.00 49.94 -52.28
CA GLY A 638 -56.09 51.36 -51.99
C GLY A 638 -55.99 52.20 -53.25
N ARG A 639 -56.66 53.35 -53.25
CA ARG A 639 -56.61 54.32 -54.34
C ARG A 639 -56.75 55.74 -53.81
N ASP A 640 -55.94 56.65 -54.33
CA ASP A 640 -56.05 58.09 -54.05
C ASP A 640 -57.22 58.74 -54.84
N GLY A 641 -57.59 59.96 -54.47
CA GLY A 641 -58.58 60.74 -55.24
C GLY A 641 -60.03 60.28 -55.11
N GLY A 642 -60.41 59.62 -54.02
CA GLY A 642 -61.79 59.22 -53.76
C GLY A 642 -61.99 58.38 -52.51
N THR A 643 -63.21 57.89 -52.30
CA THR A 643 -63.61 57.07 -51.14
C THR A 643 -64.21 55.74 -51.57
N TYR A 644 -64.09 54.72 -50.73
CA TYR A 644 -64.75 53.44 -50.91
C TYR A 644 -66.08 53.37 -50.16
N SER A 645 -67.03 52.69 -50.77
CA SER A 645 -68.30 52.30 -50.14
C SER A 645 -68.55 50.81 -50.36
N ALA A 646 -69.11 50.13 -49.35
CA ALA A 646 -69.44 48.72 -49.44
C ALA A 646 -70.96 48.52 -49.52
N SER A 647 -71.40 47.62 -50.39
CA SER A 647 -72.81 47.19 -50.49
C SER A 647 -72.90 45.68 -50.66
N GLY A 648 -74.06 45.10 -50.33
CA GLY A 648 -74.27 43.64 -50.38
C GLY A 648 -73.74 42.88 -49.15
N PRO A 649 -73.85 41.53 -49.18
CA PRO A 649 -73.48 40.64 -48.07
C PRO A 649 -71.96 40.64 -47.80
N GLU A 650 -71.57 40.26 -46.59
CA GLU A 650 -70.15 40.10 -46.23
C GLU A 650 -69.45 39.01 -47.04
N ASN A 651 -68.12 39.06 -47.03
CA ASN A 651 -67.28 38.09 -47.71
C ASN A 651 -67.59 36.68 -47.21
N SER A 652 -67.67 35.69 -48.10
CA SER A 652 -67.89 34.30 -47.72
C SER A 652 -67.27 33.35 -48.73
N ALA A 653 -66.89 32.17 -48.27
CA ALA A 653 -66.44 31.09 -49.11
C ALA A 653 -67.08 29.77 -48.69
N THR A 654 -67.37 28.90 -49.65
CA THR A 654 -67.84 27.53 -49.39
C THR A 654 -66.82 26.53 -49.90
N ILE A 655 -66.41 25.63 -49.02
CA ILE A 655 -65.43 24.59 -49.29
C ILE A 655 -66.11 23.23 -49.12
N GLN A 656 -65.81 22.32 -50.04
CA GLN A 656 -66.24 20.94 -50.00
C GLN A 656 -65.04 20.02 -49.79
N LEU A 657 -65.14 19.13 -48.81
CA LEU A 657 -64.14 18.10 -48.52
C LEU A 657 -64.64 16.76 -49.09
N TYR A 658 -63.80 16.15 -49.90
CA TYR A 658 -64.00 14.85 -50.50
C TYR A 658 -63.04 13.83 -49.91
N ARG A 659 -63.44 12.57 -49.87
CA ARG A 659 -62.63 11.42 -49.45
C ARG A 659 -62.65 10.35 -50.53
N THR A 660 -61.49 9.76 -50.79
CA THR A 660 -61.34 8.54 -51.59
C THR A 660 -60.70 7.45 -50.72
N ILE A 661 -61.22 6.23 -50.81
CA ILE A 661 -60.65 5.05 -50.14
C ILE A 661 -60.03 4.17 -51.23
N ARG A 662 -58.70 4.14 -51.33
CA ARG A 662 -58.00 3.41 -52.40
C ARG A 662 -58.55 3.74 -53.80
N ASP A 663 -59.10 2.75 -54.52
CA ASP A 663 -59.56 2.85 -55.91
C ASP A 663 -61.09 3.05 -56.01
N THR A 664 -61.77 3.41 -54.91
CA THR A 664 -63.21 3.67 -54.93
C THR A 664 -63.55 5.03 -55.58
N ALA A 665 -64.82 5.22 -55.90
CA ALA A 665 -65.31 6.56 -56.25
C ALA A 665 -65.12 7.53 -55.08
N GLU A 666 -64.85 8.79 -55.42
CA GLU A 666 -64.70 9.87 -54.47
C GLU A 666 -66.06 10.27 -53.87
N GLU A 667 -66.11 10.46 -52.56
CA GLU A 667 -67.31 10.78 -51.80
C GLU A 667 -67.20 12.17 -51.17
N LEU A 668 -68.24 13.01 -51.30
CA LEU A 668 -68.33 14.27 -50.57
C LEU A 668 -68.62 13.99 -49.10
N VAL A 669 -67.67 14.27 -48.21
CA VAL A 669 -67.78 13.95 -46.78
C VAL A 669 -68.17 15.14 -45.91
N GLN A 670 -67.87 16.37 -46.33
CA GLN A 670 -68.25 17.58 -45.60
C GLN A 670 -68.40 18.78 -46.54
N THR A 671 -69.37 19.65 -46.28
CA THR A 671 -69.43 21.01 -46.85
C THR A 671 -69.41 22.00 -45.69
N PHE A 672 -68.57 23.04 -45.80
CA PHE A 672 -68.53 24.09 -44.80
C PHE A 672 -68.38 25.47 -45.44
N SER A 673 -69.01 26.45 -44.82
CA SER A 673 -68.97 27.85 -45.24
C SER A 673 -68.24 28.67 -44.20
N VAL A 674 -67.31 29.49 -44.64
CA VAL A 674 -66.56 30.44 -43.82
C VAL A 674 -66.97 31.85 -44.21
N THR A 675 -67.32 32.67 -43.22
CA THR A 675 -67.65 34.07 -43.41
C THR A 675 -66.46 34.94 -43.06
N GLY A 676 -66.38 36.09 -43.71
CA GLY A 676 -65.31 37.05 -43.59
C GLY A 676 -65.81 38.42 -43.20
N ALA A 677 -64.91 39.39 -43.21
CA ALA A 677 -65.19 40.77 -42.86
C ALA A 677 -64.58 41.73 -43.88
N THR A 678 -65.19 42.90 -43.98
CA THR A 678 -64.73 44.00 -44.83
C THR A 678 -64.41 45.21 -43.95
N TYR A 679 -63.21 45.75 -44.09
CA TYR A 679 -62.79 46.99 -43.46
C TYR A 679 -62.57 48.05 -44.53
N ILE A 680 -63.05 49.28 -44.30
CA ILE A 680 -62.84 50.42 -45.19
C ILE A 680 -62.32 51.58 -44.35
N GLN A 681 -61.25 52.20 -44.82
CA GLN A 681 -60.76 53.48 -44.32
C GLN A 681 -60.73 54.49 -45.46
N ASN A 682 -61.50 55.56 -45.27
CA ASN A 682 -61.60 56.64 -46.24
C ASN A 682 -60.85 57.87 -45.73
N ASN A 683 -59.90 58.34 -46.53
CA ASN A 683 -59.23 59.61 -46.31
C ASN A 683 -59.89 60.67 -47.21
N GLY A 684 -60.33 61.78 -46.61
CA GLY A 684 -61.11 62.82 -47.30
C GLY A 684 -60.28 63.81 -48.12
N VAL A 685 -58.97 63.57 -48.26
CA VAL A 685 -58.00 64.44 -48.94
C VAL A 685 -57.61 63.80 -50.27
N PHE A 686 -57.48 64.60 -51.34
CA PHE A 686 -57.32 64.09 -52.71
C PHE A 686 -55.98 63.41 -53.00
N ASP A 687 -54.95 63.68 -52.20
CA ASP A 687 -53.59 63.13 -52.28
C ASP A 687 -53.32 62.04 -51.22
N GLU A 688 -54.30 61.72 -50.38
CA GLU A 688 -54.21 60.61 -49.42
C GLU A 688 -54.92 59.35 -49.94
N LEU A 689 -54.34 58.20 -49.62
CA LEU A 689 -54.85 56.90 -50.03
C LEU A 689 -56.06 56.49 -49.16
N SER A 690 -57.24 56.34 -49.75
CA SER A 690 -58.30 55.53 -49.15
C SER A 690 -58.02 54.06 -49.44
N PHE A 691 -58.33 53.15 -48.51
CA PHE A 691 -58.13 51.71 -48.72
C PHE A 691 -59.28 50.88 -48.15
N TYR A 692 -59.37 49.65 -48.66
CA TYR A 692 -60.24 48.62 -48.12
C TYR A 692 -59.46 47.32 -47.95
N GLN A 693 -59.91 46.52 -46.98
CA GLN A 693 -59.44 45.17 -46.76
C GLN A 693 -60.63 44.21 -46.73
N ARG A 694 -60.53 43.09 -47.45
CA ARG A 694 -61.45 41.98 -47.42
C ARG A 694 -60.72 40.75 -46.90
N VAL A 695 -61.24 40.15 -45.84
CA VAL A 695 -60.68 38.91 -45.28
C VAL A 695 -61.75 37.83 -45.19
N ILE A 696 -61.37 36.59 -45.43
CA ILE A 696 -62.14 35.38 -45.13
C ILE A 696 -61.16 34.41 -44.46
N GLU A 697 -61.38 34.05 -43.21
CA GLU A 697 -60.53 33.10 -42.50
C GLU A 697 -61.39 32.12 -41.70
N GLY A 698 -61.07 30.83 -41.82
CA GLY A 698 -61.73 29.82 -41.02
C GLY A 698 -61.18 28.43 -41.27
N SER A 699 -61.44 27.54 -40.32
CA SER A 699 -61.11 26.13 -40.44
C SER A 699 -62.26 25.26 -39.95
N ILE A 700 -62.29 24.03 -40.42
CA ILE A 700 -63.17 22.97 -39.94
C ILE A 700 -62.33 21.74 -39.63
N THR A 701 -62.78 20.96 -38.64
CA THR A 701 -62.25 19.62 -38.38
C THR A 701 -63.31 18.60 -38.75
N TYR A 702 -62.93 17.63 -39.57
CA TYR A 702 -63.72 16.45 -39.94
C TYR A 702 -63.02 15.21 -39.39
N THR A 703 -63.76 14.31 -38.73
CA THR A 703 -63.21 13.03 -38.28
C THR A 703 -63.77 11.91 -39.15
N ASP A 704 -62.90 11.30 -39.97
CA ASP A 704 -63.20 10.10 -40.71
C ASP A 704 -63.18 8.90 -39.76
N THR A 705 -64.37 8.38 -39.44
CA THR A 705 -64.55 7.22 -38.56
C THR A 705 -64.72 5.91 -39.33
N VAL A 706 -64.58 5.93 -40.66
CA VAL A 706 -64.64 4.72 -41.46
C VAL A 706 -63.40 3.88 -41.12
N GLY A 707 -63.60 2.79 -40.39
CA GLY A 707 -62.52 1.90 -39.94
C GLY A 707 -61.84 1.15 -41.10
N GLY A 708 -60.76 0.45 -40.76
CA GLY A 708 -59.99 -0.39 -41.67
C GLY A 708 -58.68 0.25 -42.16
N SER A 709 -57.71 -0.57 -42.55
CA SER A 709 -56.32 -0.18 -42.84
C SER A 709 -56.08 0.28 -44.29
N GLN A 710 -57.12 0.69 -45.01
CA GLN A 710 -57.01 1.11 -46.41
C GLN A 710 -56.61 2.58 -46.49
N ASP A 711 -55.72 2.94 -47.41
CA ASP A 711 -55.28 4.34 -47.53
C ASP A 711 -56.43 5.30 -47.85
N ARG A 712 -56.40 6.49 -47.23
CA ARG A 712 -57.35 7.58 -47.48
C ARG A 712 -56.70 8.69 -48.28
N THR A 713 -57.44 9.28 -49.20
CA THR A 713 -57.06 10.53 -49.85
C THR A 713 -58.15 11.56 -49.61
N PHE A 714 -57.79 12.73 -49.07
CA PHE A 714 -58.71 13.83 -48.84
C PHE A 714 -58.47 14.94 -49.85
N ARG A 715 -59.53 15.48 -50.44
CA ARG A 715 -59.44 16.60 -51.38
C ARG A 715 -60.40 17.70 -50.99
N ALA A 716 -59.87 18.89 -50.72
CA ALA A 716 -60.68 20.07 -50.46
C ALA A 716 -60.79 20.92 -51.72
N VAL A 717 -61.99 21.42 -51.99
CA VAL A 717 -62.30 22.25 -53.16
C VAL A 717 -63.01 23.51 -52.70
N LEU A 718 -62.48 24.68 -53.05
CA LEU A 718 -63.20 25.93 -52.96
C LEU A 718 -64.27 25.95 -54.06
N VAL A 719 -65.55 25.95 -53.67
CA VAL A 719 -66.67 25.85 -54.62
C VAL A 719 -67.21 27.23 -54.97
N THR A 720 -67.32 28.09 -53.97
CA THR A 720 -67.74 29.48 -54.16
C THR A 720 -66.90 30.40 -53.30
N ARG A 721 -66.56 31.57 -53.86
CA ARG A 721 -66.01 32.71 -53.13
C ARG A 721 -66.81 33.95 -53.52
N SER A 722 -67.57 34.48 -52.57
CA SER A 722 -68.39 35.67 -52.74
C SER A 722 -67.75 36.80 -51.94
N LEU A 723 -67.30 37.83 -52.62
CA LEU A 723 -66.70 39.01 -52.00
C LEU A 723 -67.74 40.14 -51.95
N ARG A 724 -67.75 40.88 -50.85
CA ARG A 724 -68.57 42.08 -50.69
C ARG A 724 -68.22 43.09 -51.79
N THR A 725 -69.24 43.70 -52.37
CA THR A 725 -69.05 44.67 -53.46
C THR A 725 -68.50 45.97 -52.90
N ILE A 726 -67.32 46.36 -53.39
CA ILE A 726 -66.67 47.62 -53.06
C ILE A 726 -66.75 48.55 -54.27
N THR A 727 -67.33 49.73 -54.08
CA THR A 727 -67.44 50.76 -55.11
C THR A 727 -66.55 51.94 -54.74
N PHE A 728 -65.65 52.30 -55.66
CA PHE A 728 -64.85 53.51 -55.54
C PHE A 728 -65.65 54.71 -56.06
N ASN A 729 -65.80 55.72 -55.21
CA ASN A 729 -66.48 56.97 -55.49
C ASN A 729 -65.41 58.05 -55.73
N PRO A 730 -65.12 58.41 -57.00
CA PRO A 730 -64.07 59.36 -57.33
C PRO A 730 -64.43 60.79 -56.88
N MET A 731 -63.42 61.55 -56.47
CA MET A 731 -63.50 62.99 -56.22
C MET A 731 -62.73 63.75 -57.31
N PRO A 732 -63.12 65.00 -57.65
CA PRO A 732 -62.42 65.79 -58.66
C PRO A 732 -60.97 66.10 -58.24
N GLY A 733 -59.99 65.79 -59.09
CA GLY A 733 -58.57 66.18 -58.89
C GLY A 733 -57.59 65.06 -58.50
N GLY A 734 -58.02 63.80 -58.42
CA GLY A 734 -57.14 62.65 -58.11
C GLY A 734 -56.21 62.24 -59.25
N ILE A 735 -54.99 61.79 -58.91
CA ILE A 735 -53.95 61.33 -59.86
C ILE A 735 -54.04 59.83 -60.20
N GLY A 736 -54.80 59.05 -59.42
CA GLY A 736 -55.22 57.69 -59.73
C GLY A 736 -54.26 56.58 -59.36
N GLN A 737 -53.33 56.79 -58.41
CA GLN A 737 -52.42 55.73 -57.97
C GLN A 737 -53.17 54.64 -57.22
N SER A 738 -52.93 53.37 -57.58
CA SER A 738 -53.61 52.23 -56.99
C SER A 738 -52.61 51.20 -56.46
N MET A 739 -52.86 50.69 -55.25
CA MET A 739 -52.20 49.49 -54.73
C MET A 739 -53.21 48.35 -54.60
N SER A 740 -52.76 47.12 -54.83
CA SER A 740 -53.54 45.92 -54.60
C SER A 740 -52.61 44.76 -54.21
N ASN A 741 -52.97 44.04 -53.16
CA ASN A 741 -52.29 42.84 -52.70
C ASN A 741 -53.33 41.79 -52.34
N ILE A 742 -53.23 40.61 -52.96
CA ILE A 742 -54.20 39.52 -52.78
C ILE A 742 -53.44 38.25 -52.41
N ARG A 743 -53.91 37.56 -51.37
CA ARG A 743 -53.41 36.27 -50.92
C ARG A 743 -54.55 35.31 -50.68
N GLN A 744 -54.33 34.04 -51.01
CA GLN A 744 -55.23 32.95 -50.72
C GLN A 744 -54.41 31.74 -50.27
N SER A 745 -54.96 30.93 -49.38
CA SER A 745 -54.49 29.58 -49.11
C SER A 745 -55.64 28.65 -48.75
N LEU A 746 -55.59 27.43 -49.29
CA LEU A 746 -56.44 26.31 -48.89
C LEU A 746 -55.52 25.18 -48.39
N SER A 747 -55.75 24.70 -47.17
CA SER A 747 -54.89 23.69 -46.53
C SER A 747 -55.67 22.50 -46.01
N LEU A 748 -55.02 21.34 -46.00
CA LEU A 748 -55.48 20.10 -45.38
C LEU A 748 -54.39 19.54 -44.46
N ILE A 749 -54.79 19.05 -43.29
CA ILE A 749 -53.93 18.35 -42.34
C ILE A 749 -54.66 17.09 -41.89
N SER A 750 -54.11 15.91 -42.19
CA SER A 750 -54.65 14.62 -41.72
C SER A 750 -53.81 14.10 -40.55
N THR A 751 -54.45 13.53 -39.52
CA THR A 751 -53.79 12.90 -38.37
C THR A 751 -54.59 11.70 -37.88
N GLU A 752 -53.93 10.56 -37.65
CA GLU A 752 -54.50 9.41 -36.94
C GLU A 752 -53.84 9.24 -35.58
#